data_AF-A0A2A5HA64-F1
#
_entry.id   AF-A0A2A5HA64-F1
#
_cell.length_a   1.000
_cell.length_b   1.000
_cell.length_c   1.000
_cell.angle_alpha   90.00
_cell.angle_beta   90.00
_cell.angle_gamma   90.00
#
_symmetry.space_group_name_H-M   'P 1'
#
loop_
_entity.id
_entity.type
_entity.pdbx_description
1 polymer ?
#
loop_
_entity_poly.entity_id
_entity_poly.type
_entity_poly.pdbx_seq_one_letter_code
_entity_poly.pdbx_strand_id
1 'polypeptide(L)'
;MSEFSIEALRRPVTAKISAWLTMFFFTFVFYFSPFGRAVAQEIDGAPEPIALAGTAEQKMSQGLLKAQDIANKKHSEISSRLSEEGGFLENVLDFLGLSQLDLDSVDGMQEISVFLAEQHIQVLANFDQTEAELKDKNLPETILQRHRDTVKKYRASYDEMQQKFQAILTAGSLHEQQEATGALNTLMKDQKFEKRHQQTDPNKLPFGVPDAKPREPTTNANEQTYLLEESELSVVTKLAETIIAALIPSAYAAPIDQPSTEDLSETADVKITDAIRLKADELNNDPVEIYNWVRNNVEYLPVHGAIQGSDMTLQTLRGNAFDASSLLIALLRAADTPARYAYGTVEIPVEKVMNWVGDVKTPEAAQQVLGQGGIPNTALVRGGVITHIRMEHIWVNAWIDYFPSRGAKNIQGDSWIPMDGSFKQYEYTSGSNLFDDVPFDIETLNEQILQTADVDEQLGAITGVDSSIISNFLNDYQQSVEVYFSENGIDPTVENILGAKNIIQEKFTTLAAGLPYDVTAILFSDSVLPANLQHSVQIKLYDSEYDKILNSPSMSHTILLSELNSRRLGMTYDFVSEADKELLQSYVDSGATSLPVYLFNVKPTLKLDDQTLMVGGAVSMGSEQFIDVVLKSPDTSDVVSYEVTAGDEMVFGINGNGITQKVVEDRLSAVPSNTAAENLHQVALHYWMEYDFFNQMTAAKSDIVVQRLPSVGLFFSPLTVSYFFGVARSGQYQSRIMDVKRSISAVAGGTAEQRRLYVEQSGLQGSFLEGSVFDQLYGRSEKSGISAVQLIVDSNLFGIPLHFVTSDNIVNVMPRLTVSSDIKRDISNAINAGKTVLVPERELTRGNWNGTGYIIRDVQTGAGAYLISGGLNGGGSVDCEPSVVPLVVAIVIAIALLFILAYFFPLIGVVAGIPSVARAMIAAVTLLFASSPALSASSNFEDCREQWISDTRRCDNSFTGRKNVACHRWAQEEYYRCIDGCPAEPFTL
;
A
#
# COMPACT_ATOMS: atom_id res chain seq x y z
N MET A 1 81.61 -5.90 16.13
CA MET A 1 82.56 -5.29 17.07
C MET A 1 81.75 -4.59 18.15
N SER A 2 81.89 -5.08 19.40
CA SER A 2 81.44 -4.52 20.71
C SER A 2 79.97 -4.05 20.79
N GLU A 3 79.02 -4.73 21.42
CA GLU A 3 78.97 -5.22 22.82
C GLU A 3 79.45 -4.20 23.85
N PHE A 4 78.50 -3.51 24.52
CA PHE A 4 78.25 -3.50 25.97
C PHE A 4 77.18 -2.44 26.28
N SER A 5 75.92 -2.85 26.47
CA SER A 5 75.24 -3.15 27.74
C SER A 5 74.79 -1.88 28.48
N ILE A 6 73.49 -1.60 28.58
CA ILE A 6 72.50 -2.16 29.53
C ILE A 6 72.78 -1.69 30.96
N GLU A 7 71.95 -0.76 31.44
CA GLU A 7 71.01 -0.89 32.58
C GLU A 7 70.49 0.54 32.90
N ALA A 8 69.22 0.81 33.20
CA ALA A 8 68.05 0.04 33.56
C ALA A 8 66.84 1.00 33.42
N LEU A 9 65.82 0.69 32.63
CA LEU A 9 64.57 0.03 33.05
C LEU A 9 63.69 0.86 34.02
N ARG A 10 62.60 1.42 33.47
CA ARG A 10 61.21 1.12 33.90
C ARG A 10 60.18 1.79 32.97
N ARG A 11 59.71 1.07 31.95
CA ARG A 11 58.37 1.19 31.35
C ARG A 11 57.90 -0.21 30.91
N PRO A 12 56.64 -0.61 31.14
CA PRO A 12 56.22 -2.00 31.00
C PRO A 12 55.94 -2.39 29.54
N VAL A 13 56.17 -3.66 29.29
CA VAL A 13 56.27 -4.38 28.00
C VAL A 13 54.90 -4.65 27.33
N THR A 14 53.81 -4.02 27.77
CA THR A 14 52.45 -4.34 27.28
C THR A 14 52.07 -3.68 25.95
N ALA A 15 52.84 -2.70 25.45
CA ALA A 15 52.47 -1.94 24.26
C ALA A 15 53.11 -2.42 22.93
N LYS A 16 53.98 -3.45 22.95
CA LYS A 16 54.63 -3.97 21.73
C LYS A 16 54.21 -5.39 21.34
N ILE A 17 53.53 -6.11 22.24
CA ILE A 17 52.95 -7.42 21.94
C ILE A 17 51.55 -7.25 21.31
N SER A 18 50.81 -6.19 21.64
CA SER A 18 49.53 -5.88 20.99
C SER A 18 49.70 -5.56 19.50
N ALA A 19 50.63 -4.68 19.12
CA ALA A 19 50.81 -4.31 17.72
C ALA A 19 51.21 -5.48 16.79
N TRP A 20 51.94 -6.48 17.31
CA TRP A 20 52.31 -7.67 16.52
C TRP A 20 51.21 -8.75 16.50
N LEU A 21 50.43 -8.90 17.58
CA LEU A 21 49.26 -9.78 17.60
C LEU A 21 48.08 -9.22 16.80
N THR A 22 47.88 -7.90 16.76
CA THR A 22 46.85 -7.28 15.91
C THR A 22 47.20 -7.40 14.44
N MET A 23 48.48 -7.29 14.05
CA MET A 23 48.91 -7.53 12.66
C MET A 23 48.86 -9.01 12.28
N PHE A 24 49.18 -9.94 13.19
CA PHE A 24 49.12 -11.38 12.90
C PHE A 24 47.68 -11.93 12.88
N PHE A 25 46.75 -11.36 13.67
CA PHE A 25 45.32 -11.70 13.60
C PHE A 25 44.59 -11.03 12.43
N PHE A 26 45.05 -9.87 11.93
CA PHE A 26 44.49 -9.27 10.73
C PHE A 26 44.82 -10.05 9.45
N THR A 27 45.96 -10.73 9.37
CA THR A 27 46.32 -11.53 8.18
C THR A 27 45.82 -12.99 8.23
N PHE A 28 45.49 -13.51 9.42
CA PHE A 28 45.09 -14.93 9.58
C PHE A 28 43.56 -15.14 9.54
N VAL A 29 42.76 -14.12 9.85
CA VAL A 29 41.27 -14.18 9.76
C VAL A 29 40.76 -13.85 8.35
N PHE A 30 41.54 -13.12 7.55
CA PHE A 30 41.18 -12.76 6.17
C PHE A 30 41.47 -13.87 5.14
N TYR A 31 42.36 -14.83 5.40
CA TYR A 31 42.75 -15.85 4.39
C TYR A 31 42.05 -17.21 4.56
N PHE A 32 41.31 -17.44 5.64
CA PHE A 32 40.66 -18.73 5.94
C PHE A 32 39.15 -18.68 6.21
N SER A 33 38.50 -17.52 6.06
CA SER A 33 37.04 -17.46 5.94
C SER A 33 36.61 -17.79 4.50
N PRO A 34 35.43 -18.39 4.28
CA PRO A 34 34.87 -18.57 2.93
C PRO A 34 34.77 -17.26 2.13
N PHE A 35 34.71 -16.12 2.83
CA PHE A 35 34.65 -14.77 2.29
C PHE A 35 36.02 -14.26 1.77
N GLY A 36 37.13 -14.67 2.39
CA GLY A 36 38.49 -14.29 1.98
C GLY A 36 38.95 -14.88 0.65
N ARG A 37 38.38 -16.02 0.24
CA ARG A 37 38.65 -16.63 -1.07
C ARG A 37 37.90 -15.95 -2.22
N ALA A 38 36.77 -15.29 -1.93
CA ALA A 38 36.02 -14.54 -2.93
C ALA A 38 36.71 -13.19 -3.24
N VAL A 39 37.19 -12.49 -2.22
CA VAL A 39 37.83 -11.16 -2.40
C VAL A 39 39.26 -11.24 -2.97
N ALA A 40 39.96 -12.37 -2.82
CA ALA A 40 41.28 -12.56 -3.43
C ALA A 40 41.21 -12.94 -4.93
N GLN A 41 40.03 -13.26 -5.48
CA GLN A 41 39.83 -13.51 -6.91
C GLN A 41 39.45 -12.24 -7.70
N GLU A 42 39.15 -11.13 -7.03
CA GLU A 42 38.67 -9.89 -7.66
C GLU A 42 39.80 -8.92 -8.09
N ILE A 43 41.07 -9.31 -7.95
CA ILE A 43 42.23 -8.47 -8.34
C ILE A 43 42.88 -8.89 -9.67
N ASP A 44 42.54 -10.07 -10.21
CA ASP A 44 42.92 -10.45 -11.57
C ASP A 44 41.67 -10.37 -12.47
N GLY A 45 41.71 -9.50 -13.49
CA GLY A 45 40.63 -9.28 -14.45
C GLY A 45 40.37 -10.47 -15.39
N ALA A 46 40.04 -11.63 -14.83
CA ALA A 46 39.41 -12.72 -15.55
C ALA A 46 37.88 -12.54 -15.45
N PRO A 47 37.13 -12.69 -16.56
CA PRO A 47 35.68 -12.70 -16.50
C PRO A 47 35.21 -13.84 -15.59
N GLU A 48 34.35 -13.54 -14.61
CA GLU A 48 33.70 -14.58 -13.82
C GLU A 48 32.89 -15.50 -14.75
N PRO A 49 32.94 -16.83 -14.57
CA PRO A 49 32.05 -17.73 -15.31
C PRO A 49 30.60 -17.36 -14.99
N ILE A 50 29.77 -17.21 -16.03
CA ILE A 50 28.34 -16.92 -15.92
C ILE A 50 27.64 -18.09 -15.19
N ALA A 51 27.59 -18.03 -13.86
CA ALA A 51 26.97 -19.03 -13.01
C ALA A 51 25.50 -18.69 -12.80
N LEU A 52 24.67 -19.01 -13.81
CA LEU A 52 23.22 -18.83 -13.73
C LEU A 52 22.56 -20.04 -13.05
N ALA A 53 21.63 -19.77 -12.14
CA ALA A 53 20.98 -20.77 -11.29
C ALA A 53 19.59 -21.17 -11.83
N GLY A 54 19.16 -22.39 -11.51
CA GLY A 54 17.80 -22.86 -11.81
C GLY A 54 17.67 -23.80 -13.01
N THR A 55 16.46 -23.91 -13.54
CA THR A 55 16.12 -24.73 -14.73
C THR A 55 16.76 -24.16 -16.00
N ALA A 56 16.80 -24.95 -17.08
CA ALA A 56 17.29 -24.45 -18.37
C ALA A 56 16.50 -23.22 -18.87
N GLU A 57 15.21 -23.14 -18.56
CA GLU A 57 14.38 -21.98 -18.90
C GLU A 57 14.75 -20.74 -18.09
N GLN A 58 14.98 -20.90 -16.78
CA GLN A 58 15.43 -19.79 -15.91
C GLN A 58 16.80 -19.28 -16.34
N LYS A 59 17.72 -20.20 -16.65
CA LYS A 59 19.04 -19.90 -17.20
C LYS A 59 18.95 -19.17 -18.54
N MET A 60 18.06 -19.57 -19.43
CA MET A 60 17.81 -18.87 -20.70
C MET A 60 17.31 -17.44 -20.46
N SER A 61 16.32 -17.25 -19.57
CA SER A 61 15.78 -15.93 -19.24
C SER A 61 16.85 -15.00 -18.68
N GLN A 62 17.62 -15.48 -17.70
CA GLN A 62 18.73 -14.75 -17.10
C GLN A 62 19.83 -14.44 -18.13
N GLY A 63 20.12 -15.39 -19.02
CA GLY A 63 21.08 -15.20 -20.10
C GLY A 63 20.65 -14.11 -21.09
N LEU A 64 19.35 -14.03 -21.42
CA LEU A 64 18.81 -12.99 -22.31
C LEU A 64 18.87 -11.61 -21.66
N LEU A 65 18.57 -11.49 -20.37
CA LEU A 65 18.73 -10.25 -19.60
C LEU A 65 20.20 -9.81 -19.55
N LYS A 66 21.10 -10.75 -19.26
CA LYS A 66 22.55 -10.49 -19.26
C LYS A 66 23.04 -10.06 -20.65
N ALA A 67 22.54 -10.68 -21.71
CA ALA A 67 22.84 -10.29 -23.08
C ALA A 67 22.37 -8.87 -23.42
N GLN A 68 21.17 -8.48 -22.95
CA GLN A 68 20.66 -7.12 -23.11
C GLN A 68 21.56 -6.09 -22.39
N ASP A 69 21.97 -6.38 -21.15
CA ASP A 69 22.87 -5.52 -20.37
C ASP A 69 24.24 -5.38 -21.02
N ILE A 70 24.87 -6.50 -21.41
CA ILE A 70 26.15 -6.53 -22.12
C ILE A 70 26.04 -5.74 -23.44
N ALA A 71 24.95 -5.90 -24.20
CA ALA A 71 24.73 -5.16 -25.45
C ALA A 71 24.61 -3.65 -25.23
N ASN A 72 23.87 -3.22 -24.21
CA ASN A 72 23.71 -1.81 -23.89
C ASN A 72 25.02 -1.18 -23.41
N LYS A 73 25.71 -1.83 -22.47
CA LYS A 73 27.02 -1.39 -21.96
C LYS A 73 28.04 -1.28 -23.09
N LYS A 74 28.15 -2.31 -23.92
CA LYS A 74 29.15 -2.36 -24.98
C LYS A 74 28.90 -1.34 -26.09
N HIS A 75 27.63 -1.15 -26.45
CA HIS A 75 27.26 -0.09 -27.39
C HIS A 75 27.64 1.30 -26.84
N SER A 76 27.43 1.55 -25.55
CA SER A 76 27.80 2.80 -24.89
C SER A 76 29.32 3.01 -24.87
N GLU A 77 30.10 1.99 -24.51
CA GLU A 77 31.57 2.03 -24.47
C GLU A 77 32.15 2.35 -25.86
N ILE A 78 31.73 1.61 -26.89
CA ILE A 78 32.21 1.80 -28.27
C ILE A 78 31.78 3.18 -28.81
N SER A 79 30.55 3.62 -28.52
CA SER A 79 30.09 4.94 -28.94
C SER A 79 30.85 6.08 -28.26
N SER A 80 31.21 5.94 -26.97
CA SER A 80 32.05 6.93 -26.27
C SER A 80 33.45 6.98 -26.89
N ARG A 81 34.09 5.82 -27.10
CA ARG A 81 35.41 5.74 -27.74
C ARG A 81 35.43 6.38 -29.12
N LEU A 82 34.43 6.11 -29.96
CA LEU A 82 34.31 6.76 -31.26
C LEU A 82 34.07 8.27 -31.16
N SER A 83 33.37 8.75 -30.12
CA SER A 83 33.16 10.19 -29.92
C SER A 83 34.42 10.91 -29.41
N GLU A 84 35.28 10.22 -28.66
CA GLU A 84 36.50 10.76 -28.06
C GLU A 84 37.71 10.65 -29.01
N GLU A 85 37.81 9.55 -29.75
CA GLU A 85 38.94 9.20 -30.61
C GLU A 85 38.63 9.40 -32.12
N GLY A 86 37.36 9.42 -32.52
CA GLY A 86 36.88 9.41 -33.92
C GLY A 86 36.70 10.80 -34.56
N GLY A 87 37.77 11.60 -34.60
CA GLY A 87 37.77 12.87 -35.35
C GLY A 87 37.52 12.70 -36.86
N PHE A 88 37.31 13.80 -37.60
CA PHE A 88 37.06 13.80 -39.07
C PHE A 88 38.06 12.96 -39.87
N LEU A 89 39.34 12.98 -39.46
CA LEU A 89 40.41 12.24 -40.12
C LEU A 89 40.27 10.72 -39.95
N GLU A 90 39.77 10.26 -38.81
CA GLU A 90 39.56 8.83 -38.53
C GLU A 90 38.36 8.28 -39.29
N ASN A 91 37.27 9.07 -39.42
CA ASN A 91 36.13 8.72 -40.25
C ASN A 91 36.49 8.59 -41.75
N VAL A 92 37.46 9.40 -42.22
CA VAL A 92 37.98 9.29 -43.60
C VAL A 92 38.91 8.08 -43.76
N LEU A 93 39.70 7.75 -42.73
CA LEU A 93 40.57 6.57 -42.74
C LEU A 93 39.77 5.27 -42.67
N ASP A 94 38.73 5.20 -41.84
CA ASP A 94 37.83 4.05 -41.75
C ASP A 94 37.10 3.78 -43.07
N PHE A 95 36.59 4.83 -43.73
CA PHE A 95 36.00 4.71 -45.08
C PHE A 95 36.97 4.13 -46.13
N LEU A 96 38.27 4.33 -45.94
CA LEU A 96 39.33 3.81 -46.82
C LEU A 96 39.90 2.46 -46.34
N GLY A 97 39.40 1.89 -45.23
CA GLY A 97 39.92 0.66 -44.62
C GLY A 97 41.30 0.84 -43.97
N LEU A 98 41.63 2.06 -43.53
CA LEU A 98 42.93 2.48 -42.98
C LEU A 98 42.81 3.00 -41.53
N SER A 99 41.68 2.76 -40.86
CA SER A 99 41.46 3.09 -39.45
C SER A 99 42.58 2.51 -38.56
N GLN A 100 43.05 3.28 -37.58
CA GLN A 100 44.03 2.84 -36.59
C GLN A 100 43.41 2.52 -35.23
N LEU A 101 42.09 2.64 -35.11
CA LEU A 101 41.37 2.26 -33.89
C LEU A 101 41.26 0.74 -33.77
N ASP A 102 41.87 0.20 -32.72
CA ASP A 102 41.75 -1.21 -32.38
C ASP A 102 40.30 -1.54 -31.97
N LEU A 103 39.84 -2.71 -32.43
CA LEU A 103 38.55 -3.30 -32.03
C LEU A 103 38.46 -3.43 -30.52
N ASP A 104 37.25 -3.24 -29.99
CA ASP A 104 37.00 -3.47 -28.57
C ASP A 104 36.84 -4.98 -28.27
N SER A 105 37.20 -5.42 -27.06
CA SER A 105 37.07 -6.84 -26.67
C SER A 105 35.61 -7.29 -26.73
N VAL A 106 35.37 -8.42 -27.40
CA VAL A 106 34.06 -9.07 -27.49
C VAL A 106 33.95 -10.31 -26.61
N ASP A 107 34.86 -10.52 -25.67
CA ASP A 107 34.95 -11.76 -24.89
C ASP A 107 33.64 -12.05 -24.14
N GLY A 108 33.07 -11.04 -23.47
CA GLY A 108 31.76 -11.18 -22.80
C GLY A 108 30.59 -11.44 -23.76
N MET A 109 30.65 -10.92 -24.99
CA MET A 109 29.64 -11.19 -26.04
C MET A 109 29.75 -12.62 -26.57
N GLN A 110 30.98 -13.13 -26.69
CA GLN A 110 31.24 -14.49 -27.13
C GLN A 110 30.81 -15.50 -26.06
N GLU A 111 31.16 -15.25 -24.80
CA GLU A 111 30.75 -16.09 -23.66
C GLU A 111 29.24 -16.19 -23.53
N ILE A 112 28.52 -15.05 -23.55
CA ILE A 112 27.05 -15.06 -23.43
C ILE A 112 26.38 -15.71 -24.65
N SER A 113 26.93 -15.54 -25.86
CA SER A 113 26.40 -16.17 -27.06
C SER A 113 26.52 -17.70 -27.01
N VAL A 114 27.67 -18.23 -26.57
CA VAL A 114 27.88 -19.68 -26.39
C VAL A 114 26.93 -20.23 -25.32
N PHE A 115 26.83 -19.54 -24.18
CA PHE A 115 25.91 -19.94 -23.11
C PHE A 115 24.45 -20.00 -23.60
N LEU A 116 23.99 -18.98 -24.34
CA LEU A 116 22.64 -18.95 -24.90
C LEU A 116 22.42 -20.06 -25.94
N ALA A 117 23.44 -20.46 -26.70
CA ALA A 117 23.36 -21.59 -27.63
C ALA A 117 23.17 -22.93 -26.92
N GLU A 118 23.84 -23.14 -25.79
CA GLU A 118 23.61 -24.33 -24.97
C GLU A 118 22.20 -24.36 -24.38
N GLN A 119 21.72 -23.24 -23.83
CA GLN A 119 20.37 -23.16 -23.28
C GLN A 119 19.30 -23.30 -24.38
N HIS A 120 19.55 -22.78 -25.59
CA HIS A 120 18.64 -22.91 -26.72
C HIS A 120 18.32 -24.36 -27.07
N ILE A 121 19.32 -25.26 -27.04
CA ILE A 121 19.13 -26.69 -27.29
C ILE A 121 18.18 -27.29 -26.24
N GLN A 122 18.36 -26.93 -24.97
CA GLN A 122 17.51 -27.41 -23.88
C GLN A 122 16.07 -26.89 -24.00
N VAL A 123 15.90 -25.62 -24.40
CA VAL A 123 14.58 -25.02 -24.64
C VAL A 123 13.84 -25.71 -25.78
N LEU A 124 14.54 -26.05 -26.88
CA LEU A 124 13.93 -26.81 -27.99
C LEU A 124 13.53 -28.22 -27.56
N ALA A 125 14.36 -28.92 -26.79
CA ALA A 125 14.02 -30.24 -26.27
C ALA A 125 12.78 -30.19 -25.36
N ASN A 126 12.66 -29.14 -24.53
CA ASN A 126 11.48 -28.94 -23.69
C ASN A 126 10.22 -28.63 -24.51
N PHE A 127 10.34 -27.88 -25.61
CA PHE A 127 9.22 -27.68 -26.53
C PHE A 127 8.76 -28.99 -27.18
N ASP A 128 9.69 -29.82 -27.66
CA ASP A 128 9.37 -31.11 -28.27
C ASP A 128 8.70 -32.06 -27.24
N GLN A 129 9.17 -32.05 -25.99
CA GLN A 129 8.52 -32.76 -24.88
C GLN A 129 7.09 -32.26 -24.65
N THR A 130 6.91 -30.93 -24.59
CA THR A 130 5.58 -30.34 -24.41
C THR A 130 4.65 -30.76 -25.55
N GLU A 131 5.08 -30.70 -26.81
CA GLU A 131 4.24 -31.14 -27.94
C GLU A 131 3.85 -32.62 -27.83
N ALA A 132 4.77 -33.49 -27.40
CA ALA A 132 4.50 -34.90 -27.19
C ALA A 132 3.45 -35.13 -26.09
N GLU A 133 3.57 -34.42 -24.96
CA GLU A 133 2.59 -34.47 -23.86
C GLU A 133 1.21 -33.97 -24.29
N LEU A 134 1.15 -32.87 -25.06
CA LEU A 134 -0.11 -32.34 -25.56
C LEU A 134 -0.82 -33.33 -26.51
N LYS A 135 -0.04 -34.05 -27.34
CA LYS A 135 -0.56 -35.10 -28.23
C LYS A 135 -1.02 -36.34 -27.46
N ASP A 136 -0.24 -36.81 -26.50
CA ASP A 136 -0.57 -37.99 -25.69
C ASP A 136 -1.87 -37.79 -24.88
N LYS A 137 -2.08 -36.57 -24.39
CA LYS A 137 -3.30 -36.14 -23.70
C LYS A 137 -4.51 -35.90 -24.63
N ASN A 138 -4.36 -36.07 -25.95
CA ASN A 138 -5.40 -35.83 -26.97
C ASN A 138 -6.03 -34.42 -26.87
N LEU A 139 -5.23 -33.40 -26.57
CA LEU A 139 -5.75 -32.04 -26.44
C LEU A 139 -6.17 -31.45 -27.81
N PRO A 140 -7.09 -30.47 -27.83
CA PRO A 140 -7.58 -29.90 -29.08
C PRO A 140 -6.50 -29.26 -29.95
N GLU A 141 -6.71 -29.29 -31.27
CA GLU A 141 -5.78 -28.74 -32.27
C GLU A 141 -5.49 -27.25 -32.05
N THR A 142 -6.40 -26.51 -31.41
CA THR A 142 -6.18 -25.10 -31.03
C THR A 142 -5.02 -24.92 -30.06
N ILE A 143 -4.83 -25.81 -29.09
CA ILE A 143 -3.71 -25.78 -28.13
C ILE A 143 -2.41 -26.18 -28.83
N LEU A 144 -2.46 -27.22 -29.66
CA LEU A 144 -1.31 -27.65 -30.48
C LEU A 144 -0.85 -26.54 -31.44
N GLN A 145 -1.78 -25.80 -32.03
CA GLN A 145 -1.46 -24.70 -32.93
C GLN A 145 -0.79 -23.54 -32.17
N ARG A 146 -1.31 -23.14 -30.99
CA ARG A 146 -0.65 -22.13 -30.12
C ARG A 146 0.78 -22.54 -29.77
N HIS A 147 0.98 -23.82 -29.48
CA HIS A 147 2.32 -24.36 -29.23
C HIS A 147 3.23 -24.21 -30.45
N ARG A 148 2.81 -24.69 -31.62
CA ARG A 148 3.62 -24.62 -32.85
C ARG A 148 3.94 -23.17 -33.26
N ASP A 149 2.97 -22.27 -33.14
CA ASP A 149 3.16 -20.85 -33.44
C ASP A 149 4.18 -20.21 -32.49
N THR A 150 4.13 -20.59 -31.21
CA THR A 150 5.08 -20.13 -30.20
C THR A 150 6.50 -20.63 -30.48
N VAL A 151 6.66 -21.93 -30.78
CA VAL A 151 7.97 -22.51 -31.14
C VAL A 151 8.55 -21.82 -32.38
N LYS A 152 7.71 -21.54 -33.38
CA LYS A 152 8.11 -20.83 -34.60
C LYS A 152 8.59 -19.41 -34.28
N LYS A 153 7.85 -18.65 -33.46
CA LYS A 153 8.22 -17.29 -33.04
C LYS A 153 9.53 -17.28 -32.25
N TYR A 154 9.69 -18.21 -31.31
CA TYR A 154 10.92 -18.36 -30.52
C TYR A 154 12.13 -18.60 -31.43
N ARG A 155 12.05 -19.59 -32.34
CA ARG A 155 13.15 -19.91 -33.27
C ARG A 155 13.55 -18.70 -34.11
N ALA A 156 12.56 -18.02 -34.72
CA ALA A 156 12.83 -16.84 -35.54
C ALA A 156 13.52 -15.72 -34.74
N SER A 157 13.06 -15.45 -33.51
CA SER A 157 13.61 -14.38 -32.67
C SER A 157 15.03 -14.73 -32.19
N TYR A 158 15.26 -15.99 -31.84
CA TYR A 158 16.58 -16.49 -31.46
C TYR A 158 17.58 -16.43 -32.62
N ASP A 159 17.15 -16.84 -33.82
CA ASP A 159 17.98 -16.80 -35.03
C ASP A 159 18.36 -15.35 -35.38
N GLU A 160 17.42 -14.41 -35.25
CA GLU A 160 17.71 -12.98 -35.45
C GLU A 160 18.72 -12.44 -34.44
N MET A 161 18.56 -12.76 -33.16
CA MET A 161 19.52 -12.40 -32.11
C MET A 161 20.90 -12.99 -32.39
N GLN A 162 20.99 -14.27 -32.76
CA GLN A 162 22.25 -14.93 -33.10
C GLN A 162 22.93 -14.31 -34.33
N GLN A 163 22.17 -13.91 -35.35
CA GLN A 163 22.72 -13.16 -36.49
C GLN A 163 23.35 -11.83 -36.05
N LYS A 164 22.72 -11.12 -35.09
CA LYS A 164 23.26 -9.87 -34.55
C LYS A 164 24.51 -10.09 -33.68
N PHE A 165 24.54 -11.15 -32.87
CA PHE A 165 25.76 -11.57 -32.17
C PHE A 165 26.90 -11.87 -33.16
N GLN A 166 26.61 -12.64 -34.21
CA GLN A 166 27.63 -13.00 -35.19
C GLN A 166 28.20 -11.77 -35.90
N ALA A 167 27.36 -10.78 -36.22
CA ALA A 167 27.81 -9.52 -36.83
C ALA A 167 28.81 -8.76 -35.93
N ILE A 168 28.61 -8.78 -34.61
CA ILE A 168 29.54 -8.18 -33.64
C ILE A 168 30.86 -8.96 -33.62
N LEU A 169 30.80 -10.29 -33.59
CA LEU A 169 31.97 -11.16 -33.50
C LEU A 169 32.83 -11.16 -34.78
N THR A 170 32.27 -10.77 -35.93
CA THR A 170 32.98 -10.71 -37.22
C THR A 170 33.25 -9.29 -37.72
N ALA A 171 32.96 -8.26 -36.92
CA ALA A 171 33.18 -6.87 -37.31
C ALA A 171 34.65 -6.62 -37.67
N GLY A 172 34.89 -5.98 -38.81
CA GLY A 172 36.22 -5.67 -39.34
C GLY A 172 36.77 -4.33 -38.88
N SER A 173 35.93 -3.43 -38.37
CA SER A 173 36.33 -2.12 -37.82
C SER A 173 35.51 -1.74 -36.59
N LEU A 174 36.00 -0.76 -35.83
CA LEU A 174 35.30 -0.25 -34.64
C LEU A 174 33.94 0.40 -35.00
N HIS A 175 33.81 0.96 -36.20
CA HIS A 175 32.54 1.51 -36.70
C HIS A 175 31.53 0.41 -37.03
N GLU A 176 31.96 -0.65 -37.72
CA GLU A 176 31.12 -1.85 -37.93
C GLU A 176 30.70 -2.48 -36.59
N GLN A 177 31.58 -2.48 -35.59
CA GLN A 177 31.29 -2.97 -34.24
C GLN A 177 30.25 -2.08 -33.53
N GLN A 178 30.29 -0.76 -33.71
CA GLN A 178 29.29 0.17 -33.20
C GLN A 178 27.91 -0.06 -33.82
N GLU A 179 27.85 -0.22 -35.15
CA GLU A 179 26.60 -0.49 -35.86
C GLU A 179 26.00 -1.84 -35.44
N ALA A 180 26.83 -2.88 -35.37
CA ALA A 180 26.40 -4.22 -34.96
C ALA A 180 25.92 -4.26 -33.49
N THR A 181 26.64 -3.61 -32.57
CA THR A 181 26.21 -3.49 -31.16
C THR A 181 24.97 -2.62 -31.01
N GLY A 182 24.83 -1.56 -31.82
CA GLY A 182 23.62 -0.73 -31.86
C GLY A 182 22.40 -1.50 -32.35
N ALA A 183 22.57 -2.33 -33.38
CA ALA A 183 21.51 -3.18 -33.91
C ALA A 183 21.08 -4.27 -32.92
N LEU A 184 22.04 -4.91 -32.23
CA LEU A 184 21.73 -5.86 -31.15
C LEU A 184 21.04 -5.14 -29.99
N ASN A 185 21.54 -3.99 -29.55
CA ASN A 185 20.93 -3.21 -28.46
C ASN A 185 19.50 -2.80 -28.80
N THR A 186 19.24 -2.36 -30.03
CA THR A 186 17.89 -2.02 -30.51
C THR A 186 16.98 -3.24 -30.47
N LEU A 187 17.42 -4.36 -31.07
CA LEU A 187 16.66 -5.62 -31.04
C LEU A 187 16.34 -6.03 -29.60
N MET A 188 17.35 -6.07 -28.73
CA MET A 188 17.18 -6.50 -27.34
C MET A 188 16.31 -5.52 -26.53
N LYS A 189 16.33 -4.22 -26.82
CA LYS A 189 15.44 -3.22 -26.17
C LYS A 189 13.99 -3.36 -26.59
N ASP A 190 13.73 -3.74 -27.84
CA ASP A 190 12.38 -3.97 -28.35
C ASP A 190 11.77 -5.28 -27.83
N GLN A 191 12.60 -6.17 -27.28
CA GLN A 191 12.17 -7.45 -26.72
C GLN A 191 11.94 -7.36 -25.21
N LYS A 192 10.93 -8.09 -24.75
CA LYS A 192 10.62 -8.23 -23.32
C LYS A 192 11.24 -9.51 -22.78
N PHE A 193 12.03 -9.37 -21.71
CA PHE A 193 12.69 -10.47 -21.00
C PHE A 193 12.28 -10.57 -19.52
N GLU A 194 11.75 -9.49 -18.94
CA GLU A 194 11.22 -9.42 -17.58
C GLU A 194 9.99 -8.49 -17.50
N LYS A 195 9.33 -8.46 -16.35
CA LYS A 195 8.26 -7.48 -16.07
C LYS A 195 8.88 -6.08 -15.98
N ARG A 196 8.22 -5.08 -16.56
CA ARG A 196 8.70 -3.69 -16.50
C ARG A 196 8.64 -3.14 -15.07
N HIS A 197 9.60 -2.28 -14.74
CA HIS A 197 9.57 -1.45 -13.53
C HIS A 197 8.47 -0.41 -13.64
N GLN A 198 7.59 -0.36 -12.64
CA GLN A 198 6.55 0.65 -12.60
C GLN A 198 7.13 2.02 -12.21
N GLN A 199 6.99 3.01 -13.09
CA GLN A 199 7.49 4.37 -12.82
C GLN A 199 6.66 5.08 -11.74
N THR A 200 7.35 5.79 -10.85
CA THR A 200 6.71 6.65 -9.83
C THR A 200 6.67 8.10 -10.31
N ASP A 201 5.50 8.76 -10.21
CA ASP A 201 5.38 10.21 -10.43
C ASP A 201 5.73 10.96 -9.12
N PRO A 202 6.89 11.65 -9.05
CA PRO A 202 7.32 12.32 -7.82
C PRO A 202 6.45 13.53 -7.44
N ASN A 203 5.53 13.97 -8.32
CA ASN A 203 4.58 15.04 -8.03
C ASN A 203 3.26 14.50 -7.44
N LYS A 204 3.06 13.19 -7.43
CA LYS A 204 1.86 12.52 -6.92
C LYS A 204 2.27 11.38 -5.98
N LEU A 205 2.76 11.75 -4.81
CA LEU A 205 3.18 10.79 -3.80
C LEU A 205 1.95 10.05 -3.20
N PRO A 206 1.99 8.71 -3.07
CA PRO A 206 0.84 7.90 -2.63
C PRO A 206 0.31 8.21 -1.23
N PHE A 207 1.21 8.54 -0.29
CA PHE A 207 0.89 8.77 1.11
C PHE A 207 0.95 10.27 1.39
N GLY A 208 -0.15 10.88 1.84
CA GLY A 208 -0.17 12.33 2.02
C GLY A 208 -1.51 12.92 2.49
N VAL A 209 -1.59 14.25 2.34
CA VAL A 209 -2.76 15.07 2.69
C VAL A 209 -3.26 15.80 1.45
N PRO A 210 -4.58 16.01 1.30
CA PRO A 210 -5.11 16.80 0.19
C PRO A 210 -4.88 18.30 0.44
N ASP A 211 -5.08 19.11 -0.61
CA ASP A 211 -5.14 20.57 -0.43
C ASP A 211 -6.31 20.94 0.50
N ALA A 212 -6.10 21.94 1.35
CA ALA A 212 -7.06 22.41 2.34
C ALA A 212 -8.02 23.49 1.80
N LYS A 213 -7.97 23.81 0.51
CA LYS A 213 -8.77 24.89 -0.11
C LYS A 213 -9.95 24.33 -0.90
N PRO A 214 -11.09 24.05 -0.24
CA PRO A 214 -12.31 23.73 -0.96
C PRO A 214 -12.85 25.00 -1.65
N ARG A 215 -13.80 24.82 -2.56
CA ARG A 215 -14.58 25.94 -3.10
C ARG A 215 -15.44 26.59 -2.01
N GLU A 216 -15.83 27.84 -2.21
CA GLU A 216 -16.80 28.49 -1.35
C GLU A 216 -18.21 27.85 -1.49
N PRO A 217 -19.04 27.84 -0.43
CA PRO A 217 -20.44 27.43 -0.49
C PRO A 217 -21.25 28.31 -1.43
N THR A 218 -22.13 27.71 -2.23
CA THR A 218 -23.10 28.50 -3.00
C THR A 218 -24.22 29.02 -2.10
N THR A 219 -24.61 30.28 -2.26
CA THR A 219 -25.80 30.86 -1.60
C THR A 219 -26.96 31.07 -2.57
N ASN A 220 -26.84 30.60 -3.82
CA ASN A 220 -27.81 30.81 -4.88
C ASN A 220 -28.19 29.48 -5.53
N ALA A 221 -29.47 29.11 -5.41
CA ALA A 221 -30.01 27.88 -5.98
C ALA A 221 -29.80 27.75 -7.51
N ASN A 222 -29.77 28.89 -8.23
CA ASN A 222 -29.59 28.91 -9.69
C ASN A 222 -28.13 28.68 -10.14
N GLU A 223 -27.14 29.04 -9.31
CA GLU A 223 -25.71 28.82 -9.61
C GLU A 223 -25.31 27.35 -9.48
N GLN A 224 -26.08 26.58 -8.70
CA GLN A 224 -25.79 25.20 -8.42
C GLN A 224 -26.41 24.21 -9.40
N THR A 225 -27.44 24.61 -10.15
CA THR A 225 -27.97 23.80 -11.27
C THR A 225 -26.87 23.51 -12.30
N TYR A 226 -25.83 24.37 -12.39
CA TYR A 226 -24.62 24.15 -13.20
C TYR A 226 -23.59 23.21 -12.56
N LEU A 227 -23.66 22.97 -11.25
CA LEU A 227 -22.72 22.14 -10.49
C LEU A 227 -23.25 20.72 -10.23
N LEU A 228 -24.57 20.49 -10.29
CA LEU A 228 -25.22 19.23 -9.88
C LEU A 228 -25.87 18.39 -11.00
N GLU A 229 -25.87 18.77 -12.28
CA GLU A 229 -26.55 17.98 -13.33
C GLU A 229 -25.67 17.55 -14.51
N GLU A 230 -25.87 16.27 -14.90
CA GLU A 230 -25.66 15.77 -16.25
C GLU A 230 -26.87 16.15 -17.14
N SER A 231 -26.53 16.72 -18.31
CA SER A 231 -27.39 17.13 -19.44
C SER A 231 -28.10 18.49 -19.33
N GLU A 232 -27.94 19.31 -20.38
CA GLU A 232 -28.53 20.65 -20.52
C GLU A 232 -30.09 20.66 -20.57
N LEU A 233 -30.74 19.51 -20.72
CA LEU A 233 -32.19 19.41 -20.97
C LEU A 233 -33.04 19.48 -19.69
N SER A 234 -32.54 18.99 -18.56
CA SER A 234 -33.20 19.09 -17.25
C SER A 234 -33.17 20.51 -16.69
N VAL A 235 -32.07 21.22 -16.92
CA VAL A 235 -31.87 22.64 -16.55
C VAL A 235 -32.94 23.53 -17.20
N VAL A 236 -33.20 23.36 -18.49
CA VAL A 236 -34.22 24.14 -19.22
C VAL A 236 -35.63 23.83 -18.73
N THR A 237 -35.89 22.60 -18.32
CA THR A 237 -37.21 22.16 -17.83
C THR A 237 -37.50 22.70 -16.43
N LYS A 238 -36.54 22.62 -15.49
CA LYS A 238 -36.65 23.21 -14.15
C LYS A 238 -36.71 24.74 -14.17
N LEU A 239 -35.94 25.39 -15.05
CA LEU A 239 -36.07 26.84 -15.25
C LEU A 239 -37.44 27.22 -15.80
N ALA A 240 -37.99 26.44 -16.74
CA ALA A 240 -39.33 26.68 -17.27
C ALA A 240 -40.40 26.54 -16.18
N GLU A 241 -40.31 25.54 -15.31
CA GLU A 241 -41.21 25.35 -14.17
C GLU A 241 -41.12 26.49 -13.15
N THR A 242 -39.91 26.94 -12.84
CA THR A 242 -39.66 28.05 -11.90
C THR A 242 -40.18 29.39 -12.45
N ILE A 243 -40.00 29.64 -13.75
CA ILE A 243 -40.53 30.83 -14.43
C ILE A 243 -42.06 30.77 -14.51
N ILE A 244 -42.65 29.60 -14.75
CA ILE A 244 -44.10 29.41 -14.76
C ILE A 244 -44.68 29.65 -13.35
N ALA A 245 -44.03 29.16 -12.29
CA ALA A 245 -44.45 29.37 -10.90
C ALA A 245 -44.37 30.84 -10.47
N ALA A 246 -43.37 31.59 -10.94
CA ALA A 246 -43.19 33.01 -10.64
C ALA A 246 -44.20 33.94 -11.35
N LEU A 247 -44.91 33.47 -12.38
CA LEU A 247 -45.85 34.25 -13.18
C LEU A 247 -47.32 34.12 -12.75
N ILE A 248 -47.61 33.35 -11.68
CA ILE A 248 -48.98 33.15 -11.17
C ILE A 248 -49.25 34.13 -10.01
N PRO A 249 -50.25 35.03 -10.09
CA PRO A 249 -50.62 35.89 -8.96
C PRO A 249 -51.09 35.06 -7.76
N SER A 250 -50.43 35.28 -6.63
CA SER A 250 -50.70 34.68 -5.32
C SER A 250 -52.10 35.02 -4.80
N ALA A 251 -53.04 34.08 -4.91
CA ALA A 251 -54.34 34.11 -4.21
C ALA A 251 -54.92 32.72 -3.86
N TYR A 252 -54.18 31.64 -4.10
CA TYR A 252 -54.49 30.31 -3.58
C TYR A 252 -53.27 29.83 -2.81
N ALA A 253 -53.47 29.25 -1.62
CA ALA A 253 -52.41 28.58 -0.88
C ALA A 253 -51.64 27.69 -1.87
N ALA A 254 -50.32 27.86 -1.94
CA ALA A 254 -49.49 26.93 -2.72
C ALA A 254 -49.91 25.50 -2.32
N PRO A 255 -50.13 24.59 -3.28
CA PRO A 255 -50.44 23.21 -2.93
C PRO A 255 -49.36 22.74 -1.96
N ILE A 256 -49.78 22.23 -0.80
CA ILE A 256 -48.86 21.61 0.16
C ILE A 256 -48.12 20.55 -0.63
N ASP A 257 -46.80 20.64 -0.70
CA ASP A 257 -45.94 19.65 -1.34
C ASP A 257 -46.18 18.29 -0.65
N GLN A 258 -47.02 17.45 -1.26
CA GLN A 258 -47.43 16.17 -0.69
C GLN A 258 -46.34 15.13 -0.96
N PRO A 259 -46.15 14.16 -0.04
CA PRO A 259 -45.23 13.06 -0.30
C PRO A 259 -45.58 12.27 -1.56
N SER A 260 -44.56 11.81 -2.26
CA SER A 260 -44.69 10.90 -3.38
C SER A 260 -44.30 9.47 -2.99
N THR A 261 -44.48 8.52 -3.92
CA THR A 261 -44.06 7.12 -3.71
C THR A 261 -42.54 6.97 -3.62
N GLU A 262 -41.79 7.87 -4.25
CA GLU A 262 -40.33 7.91 -4.23
C GLU A 262 -39.81 8.24 -2.82
N ASP A 263 -40.57 9.00 -2.03
CA ASP A 263 -40.24 9.34 -0.64
C ASP A 263 -40.31 8.14 0.33
N LEU A 264 -40.84 7.00 -0.12
CA LEU A 264 -40.89 5.72 0.60
C LEU A 264 -40.02 4.63 -0.03
N SER A 265 -39.46 4.88 -1.22
CA SER A 265 -38.77 3.85 -2.01
C SER A 265 -37.30 3.71 -1.60
N GLU A 266 -36.68 2.56 -1.89
CA GLU A 266 -35.21 2.41 -1.78
C GLU A 266 -34.49 3.19 -2.88
N THR A 267 -33.24 3.58 -2.61
CA THR A 267 -32.31 4.17 -3.60
C THR A 267 -30.96 3.45 -3.55
N ALA A 268 -29.93 3.96 -4.21
CA ALA A 268 -28.58 3.40 -4.08
C ALA A 268 -28.04 3.54 -2.64
N ASP A 269 -28.11 4.75 -2.08
CA ASP A 269 -27.60 5.04 -0.73
C ASP A 269 -28.61 4.70 0.39
N VAL A 270 -29.90 4.59 0.07
CA VAL A 270 -30.97 4.24 1.02
C VAL A 270 -31.44 2.82 0.75
N LYS A 271 -30.81 1.85 1.39
CA LYS A 271 -31.25 0.44 1.44
C LYS A 271 -32.03 0.17 2.72
N ILE A 272 -33.18 -0.50 2.59
CA ILE A 272 -34.04 -0.96 3.68
C ILE A 272 -33.80 -2.47 3.83
N THR A 273 -32.64 -2.81 4.37
CA THR A 273 -32.26 -4.19 4.68
C THR A 273 -33.06 -4.74 5.85
N ASP A 274 -33.01 -6.05 6.09
CA ASP A 274 -33.70 -6.65 7.23
C ASP A 274 -33.19 -6.11 8.58
N ALA A 275 -31.90 -5.76 8.66
CA ALA A 275 -31.33 -5.11 9.84
C ALA A 275 -31.94 -3.71 10.07
N ILE A 276 -32.16 -2.94 9.00
CA ILE A 276 -32.83 -1.63 9.07
C ILE A 276 -34.29 -1.79 9.53
N ARG A 277 -35.04 -2.76 8.98
CA ARG A 277 -36.43 -3.02 9.40
C ARG A 277 -36.50 -3.40 10.88
N LEU A 278 -35.66 -4.34 11.31
CA LEU A 278 -35.58 -4.75 12.71
C LEU A 278 -35.22 -3.57 13.62
N LYS A 279 -34.34 -2.68 13.17
CA LYS A 279 -33.97 -1.50 13.93
C LYS A 279 -35.11 -0.47 14.00
N ALA A 280 -35.85 -0.27 12.92
CA ALA A 280 -37.04 0.59 12.93
C ALA A 280 -38.12 0.05 13.87
N ASP A 281 -38.37 -1.27 13.85
CA ASP A 281 -39.29 -1.95 14.76
C ASP A 281 -38.85 -1.85 16.23
N GLU A 282 -37.55 -2.00 16.52
CA GLU A 282 -36.97 -1.80 17.86
C GLU A 282 -37.24 -0.38 18.39
N LEU A 283 -37.28 0.60 17.49
CA LEU A 283 -37.56 2.01 17.75
C LEU A 283 -39.06 2.34 17.58
N ASN A 284 -39.92 1.32 17.72
CA ASN A 284 -41.38 1.40 17.69
C ASN A 284 -41.97 2.00 16.40
N ASN A 285 -41.20 2.04 15.32
CA ASN A 285 -41.53 2.77 14.09
C ASN A 285 -41.91 4.24 14.36
N ASP A 286 -41.33 4.85 15.41
CA ASP A 286 -41.63 6.21 15.84
C ASP A 286 -40.55 7.18 15.32
N PRO A 287 -40.92 8.20 14.53
CA PRO A 287 -39.96 9.17 13.97
C PRO A 287 -39.15 9.94 15.02
N VAL A 288 -39.69 10.20 16.22
CA VAL A 288 -38.96 10.87 17.31
C VAL A 288 -37.92 9.92 17.89
N GLU A 289 -38.27 8.66 18.15
CA GLU A 289 -37.34 7.65 18.64
C GLU A 289 -36.25 7.33 17.61
N ILE A 290 -36.62 7.21 16.34
CA ILE A 290 -35.68 7.02 15.22
C ILE A 290 -34.68 8.17 15.13
N TYR A 291 -35.16 9.42 15.13
CA TYR A 291 -34.28 10.60 15.09
C TYR A 291 -33.34 10.66 16.30
N ASN A 292 -33.87 10.47 17.52
CA ASN A 292 -33.07 10.41 18.74
C ASN A 292 -31.98 9.33 18.65
N TRP A 293 -32.33 8.15 18.14
CA TRP A 293 -31.40 7.03 18.06
C TRP A 293 -30.28 7.32 17.06
N VAL A 294 -30.58 7.76 15.84
CA VAL A 294 -29.54 8.08 14.85
C VAL A 294 -28.61 9.18 15.36
N ARG A 295 -29.18 10.27 15.90
CA ARG A 295 -28.39 11.39 16.45
C ARG A 295 -27.43 10.92 17.54
N ASN A 296 -27.89 10.09 18.46
CA ASN A 296 -27.17 9.74 19.68
C ASN A 296 -26.24 8.52 19.55
N ASN A 297 -26.35 7.74 18.47
CA ASN A 297 -25.58 6.50 18.31
C ASN A 297 -24.64 6.51 17.10
N VAL A 298 -24.81 7.43 16.14
CA VAL A 298 -23.95 7.50 14.94
C VAL A 298 -22.87 8.56 15.11
N GLU A 299 -21.61 8.17 15.09
CA GLU A 299 -20.47 9.08 15.09
C GLU A 299 -20.35 9.85 13.75
N TYR A 300 -20.04 11.15 13.82
CA TYR A 300 -19.88 12.01 12.65
C TYR A 300 -18.45 11.96 12.09
N LEU A 301 -18.34 11.85 10.76
CA LEU A 301 -17.10 11.95 10.00
C LEU A 301 -17.15 13.19 9.07
N PRO A 302 -16.17 14.11 9.10
CA PRO A 302 -16.19 15.35 8.32
C PRO A 302 -15.71 15.14 6.87
N VAL A 303 -16.48 14.39 6.06
CA VAL A 303 -16.19 14.13 4.63
C VAL A 303 -17.41 14.49 3.78
N HIS A 304 -17.19 15.11 2.62
CA HIS A 304 -18.24 15.51 1.68
C HIS A 304 -18.69 14.36 0.78
N GLY A 305 -19.99 14.20 0.54
CA GLY A 305 -20.60 13.21 -0.37
C GLY A 305 -20.88 11.83 0.24
N ALA A 306 -21.81 11.05 -0.32
CA ALA A 306 -22.18 9.72 0.18
C ALA A 306 -21.09 8.66 -0.07
N ILE A 307 -20.76 7.87 0.96
CA ILE A 307 -19.69 6.86 0.92
C ILE A 307 -20.18 5.48 1.37
N GLN A 308 -20.90 5.40 2.48
CA GLN A 308 -21.32 4.14 3.12
C GLN A 308 -22.80 3.81 2.84
N GLY A 309 -23.64 4.83 2.70
CA GLY A 309 -25.10 4.61 2.64
C GLY A 309 -25.68 4.06 3.94
N SER A 310 -26.97 3.72 3.94
CA SER A 310 -27.73 3.40 5.15
C SER A 310 -27.25 2.14 5.88
N ASP A 311 -26.96 1.06 5.16
CA ASP A 311 -26.69 -0.25 5.76
C ASP A 311 -25.33 -0.29 6.47
N MET A 312 -24.27 0.18 5.81
CA MET A 312 -22.94 0.23 6.41
C MET A 312 -22.86 1.25 7.55
N THR A 313 -23.61 2.36 7.49
CA THR A 313 -23.71 3.31 8.61
C THR A 313 -24.37 2.67 9.84
N LEU A 314 -25.38 1.81 9.65
CA LEU A 314 -25.99 1.06 10.76
C LEU A 314 -25.00 0.06 11.37
N GLN A 315 -24.20 -0.62 10.55
CA GLN A 315 -23.25 -1.63 11.01
C GLN A 315 -22.06 -1.01 11.76
N THR A 316 -21.54 0.11 11.26
CA THR A 316 -20.35 0.76 11.80
C THR A 316 -20.67 1.78 12.89
N LEU A 317 -21.92 2.26 12.96
CA LEU A 317 -22.35 3.36 13.82
C LEU A 317 -21.52 4.64 13.64
N ARG A 318 -21.02 4.87 12.43
CA ARG A 318 -20.29 6.08 12.05
C ARG A 318 -20.59 6.43 10.60
N GLY A 319 -20.62 7.71 10.28
CA GLY A 319 -20.88 8.18 8.93
C GLY A 319 -20.74 9.69 8.81
N ASN A 320 -20.58 10.19 7.60
CA ASN A 320 -20.68 11.63 7.36
C ASN A 320 -22.14 12.09 7.32
N ALA A 321 -22.38 13.35 6.98
CA ALA A 321 -23.72 13.92 6.92
C ALA A 321 -24.64 13.20 5.92
N PHE A 322 -24.10 12.75 4.79
CA PHE A 322 -24.83 12.03 3.75
C PHE A 322 -25.20 10.64 4.23
N ASP A 323 -24.23 9.89 4.75
CA ASP A 323 -24.38 8.54 5.29
C ASP A 323 -25.39 8.49 6.46
N ALA A 324 -25.28 9.42 7.41
CA ALA A 324 -26.21 9.54 8.53
C ALA A 324 -27.63 9.93 8.06
N SER A 325 -27.75 10.79 7.04
CA SER A 325 -29.04 11.13 6.43
C SER A 325 -29.63 9.94 5.68
N SER A 326 -28.82 9.15 4.97
CA SER A 326 -29.25 7.92 4.30
C SER A 326 -29.79 6.90 5.28
N LEU A 327 -29.11 6.68 6.43
CA LEU A 327 -29.59 5.81 7.49
C LEU A 327 -30.90 6.32 8.11
N LEU A 328 -30.97 7.62 8.42
CA LEU A 328 -32.19 8.22 8.97
C LEU A 328 -33.38 8.07 8.02
N ILE A 329 -33.19 8.35 6.74
CA ILE A 329 -34.23 8.14 5.71
C ILE A 329 -34.61 6.67 5.62
N ALA A 330 -33.64 5.73 5.64
CA ALA A 330 -33.94 4.30 5.54
C ALA A 330 -34.80 3.81 6.71
N LEU A 331 -34.50 4.23 7.94
CA LEU A 331 -35.28 3.89 9.13
C LEU A 331 -36.67 4.51 9.10
N LEU A 332 -36.80 5.78 8.68
CA LEU A 332 -38.10 6.45 8.54
C LEU A 332 -38.96 5.80 7.46
N ARG A 333 -38.39 5.49 6.29
CA ARG A 333 -39.10 4.80 5.21
C ARG A 333 -39.51 3.37 5.62
N ALA A 334 -38.67 2.67 6.38
CA ALA A 334 -39.03 1.37 6.97
C ALA A 334 -40.22 1.47 7.93
N ALA A 335 -40.33 2.60 8.64
CA ALA A 335 -41.45 2.96 9.51
C ALA A 335 -42.66 3.58 8.76
N ASP A 336 -42.73 3.44 7.43
CA ASP A 336 -43.79 4.01 6.57
C ASP A 336 -43.94 5.54 6.68
N THR A 337 -42.85 6.22 7.05
CA THR A 337 -42.77 7.69 7.13
C THR A 337 -42.05 8.21 5.89
N PRO A 338 -42.73 8.93 4.98
CA PRO A 338 -42.09 9.49 3.80
C PRO A 338 -40.95 10.44 4.20
N ALA A 339 -39.77 10.24 3.63
CA ALA A 339 -38.58 11.00 3.96
C ALA A 339 -37.70 11.24 2.73
N ARG A 340 -37.04 12.39 2.68
CA ARG A 340 -36.19 12.81 1.56
C ARG A 340 -35.01 13.65 2.02
N TYR A 341 -33.99 13.75 1.17
CA TYR A 341 -32.84 14.60 1.43
C TYR A 341 -33.22 16.05 1.30
N ALA A 342 -32.51 16.91 2.02
CA ALA A 342 -32.45 18.34 1.77
C ALA A 342 -31.01 18.80 1.88
N TYR A 343 -30.55 19.55 0.90
CA TYR A 343 -29.19 20.05 0.81
C TYR A 343 -29.18 21.55 0.73
N GLY A 344 -28.22 22.18 1.40
CA GLY A 344 -28.22 23.64 1.51
C GLY A 344 -26.93 24.21 2.07
N THR A 345 -26.93 25.52 2.24
CA THR A 345 -25.84 26.25 2.88
C THR A 345 -26.26 26.71 4.26
N VAL A 346 -25.45 26.38 5.26
CA VAL A 346 -25.73 26.62 6.68
C VAL A 346 -24.66 27.52 7.29
N GLU A 347 -25.03 28.26 8.33
CA GLU A 347 -24.10 29.02 9.17
C GLU A 347 -24.12 28.45 10.59
N ILE A 348 -22.95 27.98 11.06
CA ILE A 348 -22.80 27.37 12.37
C ILE A 348 -21.80 28.20 13.18
N PRO A 349 -22.09 28.54 14.46
CA PRO A 349 -21.12 29.19 15.34
C PRO A 349 -19.82 28.39 15.41
N VAL A 350 -18.68 29.07 15.29
CA VAL A 350 -17.38 28.40 15.11
C VAL A 350 -17.02 27.46 16.25
N GLU A 351 -17.37 27.80 17.49
CA GLU A 351 -17.14 26.95 18.68
C GLU A 351 -17.84 25.59 18.55
N LYS A 352 -19.07 25.58 18.01
CA LYS A 352 -19.80 24.32 17.80
C LYS A 352 -19.17 23.48 16.69
N VAL A 353 -18.64 24.12 15.65
CA VAL A 353 -17.94 23.42 14.56
C VAL A 353 -16.63 22.81 15.07
N MET A 354 -15.85 23.58 15.84
CA MET A 354 -14.59 23.10 16.44
C MET A 354 -14.80 21.83 17.27
N ASN A 355 -15.85 21.80 18.11
CA ASN A 355 -16.23 20.61 18.86
C ASN A 355 -16.70 19.46 17.94
N TRP A 356 -17.53 19.78 16.95
CA TRP A 356 -18.15 18.79 16.07
C TRP A 356 -17.15 18.03 15.19
N VAL A 357 -16.08 18.68 14.73
CA VAL A 357 -15.09 18.10 13.80
C VAL A 357 -13.90 17.42 14.48
N GLY A 358 -13.91 17.23 15.81
CA GLY A 358 -12.84 16.52 16.53
C GLY A 358 -12.11 17.33 17.62
N ASP A 359 -12.76 18.33 18.22
CA ASP A 359 -12.20 19.18 19.29
C ASP A 359 -10.92 19.96 18.93
N VAL A 360 -10.86 20.43 17.69
CA VAL A 360 -9.74 21.26 17.23
C VAL A 360 -9.65 22.57 18.04
N LYS A 361 -8.44 23.04 18.30
CA LYS A 361 -8.19 24.18 19.21
C LYS A 361 -8.27 25.56 18.55
N THR A 362 -8.35 25.63 17.22
CA THR A 362 -8.46 26.90 16.48
C THR A 362 -9.56 26.86 15.42
N PRO A 363 -10.23 27.99 15.12
CA PRO A 363 -11.13 28.13 13.98
C PRO A 363 -10.53 27.70 12.65
N GLU A 364 -9.27 28.02 12.40
CA GLU A 364 -8.55 27.70 11.17
C GLU A 364 -8.37 26.19 11.03
N ALA A 365 -8.09 25.47 12.12
CA ALA A 365 -8.04 24.02 12.12
C ALA A 365 -9.41 23.41 11.82
N ALA A 366 -10.50 23.97 12.34
CA ALA A 366 -11.86 23.49 12.02
C ALA A 366 -12.17 23.67 10.54
N GLN A 367 -11.84 24.84 9.99
CA GLN A 367 -11.97 25.12 8.57
C GLN A 367 -11.12 24.15 7.72
N GLN A 368 -9.90 23.86 8.18
CA GLN A 368 -8.98 22.95 7.50
C GLN A 368 -9.48 21.50 7.48
N VAL A 369 -10.03 20.97 8.59
CA VAL A 369 -10.63 19.62 8.62
C VAL A 369 -11.75 19.52 7.57
N LEU A 370 -12.69 20.48 7.60
CA LEU A 370 -13.80 20.51 6.65
C LEU A 370 -13.30 20.62 5.21
N GLY A 371 -12.31 21.49 4.97
CA GLY A 371 -11.78 21.75 3.64
C GLY A 371 -11.02 20.58 3.04
N GLN A 372 -10.16 19.93 3.82
CA GLN A 372 -9.47 18.71 3.39
C GLN A 372 -10.43 17.53 3.25
N GLY A 373 -11.54 17.51 4.02
CA GLY A 373 -12.67 16.59 3.83
C GLY A 373 -13.50 16.83 2.57
N GLY A 374 -13.16 17.86 1.78
CA GLY A 374 -13.86 18.24 0.56
C GLY A 374 -15.13 19.06 0.80
N ILE A 375 -15.46 19.41 2.05
CA ILE A 375 -16.71 20.12 2.35
C ILE A 375 -16.57 21.59 1.95
N PRO A 376 -17.39 22.10 1.01
CA PRO A 376 -17.38 23.51 0.64
C PRO A 376 -17.64 24.39 1.86
N ASN A 377 -16.70 25.29 2.18
CA ASN A 377 -16.80 26.11 3.38
C ASN A 377 -16.03 27.44 3.28
N THR A 378 -16.44 28.40 4.09
CA THR A 378 -15.74 29.68 4.27
C THR A 378 -15.94 30.23 5.69
N ALA A 379 -14.92 30.90 6.23
CA ALA A 379 -14.94 31.49 7.55
C ALA A 379 -15.57 32.90 7.53
N LEU A 380 -16.53 33.15 8.43
CA LEU A 380 -17.18 34.46 8.56
C LEU A 380 -16.52 35.29 9.67
N VAL A 381 -15.80 36.33 9.24
CA VAL A 381 -15.03 37.22 10.13
C VAL A 381 -15.88 38.43 10.53
N ARG A 382 -16.02 38.68 11.84
CA ARG A 382 -16.61 39.92 12.38
C ARG A 382 -15.69 40.50 13.43
N GLY A 383 -15.36 41.79 13.30
CA GLY A 383 -14.45 42.46 14.23
C GLY A 383 -13.03 41.86 14.27
N GLY A 384 -12.59 41.22 13.17
CA GLY A 384 -11.28 40.56 13.08
C GLY A 384 -11.22 39.13 13.64
N VAL A 385 -12.36 38.56 14.06
CA VAL A 385 -12.42 37.20 14.63
C VAL A 385 -13.35 36.29 13.82
N ILE A 386 -12.89 35.06 13.62
CA ILE A 386 -13.64 33.80 13.58
C ILE A 386 -15.00 33.74 14.28
N THR A 387 -16.16 34.06 13.68
CA THR A 387 -17.44 33.92 14.43
C THR A 387 -18.27 32.71 14.03
N HIS A 388 -18.35 32.43 12.73
CA HIS A 388 -19.14 31.35 12.17
C HIS A 388 -18.36 30.70 11.04
N ILE A 389 -18.67 29.45 10.75
CA ILE A 389 -18.31 28.81 9.49
C ILE A 389 -19.59 28.68 8.67
N ARG A 390 -19.52 29.17 7.43
CA ARG A 390 -20.56 28.92 6.43
C ARG A 390 -20.12 27.70 5.63
N MET A 391 -20.98 26.71 5.48
CA MET A 391 -20.66 25.47 4.77
C MET A 391 -21.87 24.91 4.03
N GLU A 392 -21.61 24.12 2.99
CA GLU A 392 -22.66 23.28 2.42
C GLU A 392 -22.87 22.03 3.28
N HIS A 393 -24.13 21.63 3.43
CA HIS A 393 -24.53 20.55 4.35
C HIS A 393 -25.82 19.88 3.90
N ILE A 394 -26.00 18.63 4.32
CA ILE A 394 -27.18 17.80 4.00
C ILE A 394 -27.91 17.38 5.28
N TRP A 395 -29.23 17.33 5.21
CA TRP A 395 -30.12 16.85 6.28
C TRP A 395 -31.34 16.13 5.68
N VAL A 396 -32.30 15.75 6.53
CA VAL A 396 -33.51 15.01 6.14
C VAL A 396 -34.75 15.87 6.34
N ASN A 397 -35.69 15.83 5.39
CA ASN A 397 -37.07 16.26 5.57
C ASN A 397 -37.96 15.02 5.69
N ALA A 398 -38.74 14.91 6.75
CA ALA A 398 -39.69 13.80 6.96
C ALA A 398 -41.14 14.31 7.04
N TRP A 399 -42.08 13.53 6.50
CA TRP A 399 -43.51 13.85 6.51
C TRP A 399 -44.17 13.33 7.80
N ILE A 400 -44.33 14.22 8.77
CA ILE A 400 -44.71 13.88 10.14
C ILE A 400 -46.10 14.42 10.47
N ASP A 401 -46.83 13.70 11.33
CA ASP A 401 -48.02 14.22 12.02
C ASP A 401 -47.52 15.28 12.99
N TYR A 402 -47.51 16.55 12.57
CA TYR A 402 -46.87 17.60 13.35
C TYR A 402 -47.89 18.47 14.08
N PHE A 403 -49.08 18.70 13.52
CA PHE A 403 -50.10 19.51 14.17
C PHE A 403 -51.26 18.66 14.71
N PRO A 404 -51.52 18.64 16.04
CA PRO A 404 -50.85 19.35 17.13
C PRO A 404 -49.75 18.52 17.83
N SER A 405 -49.50 17.29 17.38
CA SER A 405 -48.76 16.28 18.16
C SER A 405 -47.25 16.54 18.21
N ARG A 406 -46.72 17.30 17.26
CA ARG A 406 -45.29 17.58 17.05
C ARG A 406 -44.45 16.30 16.92
N GLY A 407 -45.01 15.28 16.28
CA GLY A 407 -44.41 13.95 16.14
C GLY A 407 -44.57 13.04 17.36
N ALA A 408 -45.21 13.48 18.45
CA ALA A 408 -45.47 12.60 19.61
C ALA A 408 -46.61 11.60 19.36
N LYS A 409 -47.36 11.78 18.26
CA LYS A 409 -48.31 10.80 17.73
C LYS A 409 -48.09 10.74 16.24
N ASN A 410 -48.10 9.54 15.69
CA ASN A 410 -47.84 9.31 14.27
C ASN A 410 -49.08 8.63 13.66
N ILE A 411 -50.16 9.40 13.47
CA ILE A 411 -51.43 8.89 12.92
C ILE A 411 -51.50 9.18 11.42
N GLN A 412 -51.37 10.45 11.06
CA GLN A 412 -51.40 10.89 9.67
C GLN A 412 -50.50 12.10 9.50
N GLY A 413 -49.49 11.99 8.63
CA GLY A 413 -48.58 13.09 8.37
C GLY A 413 -49.26 14.31 7.75
N ASP A 414 -48.84 15.50 8.16
CA ASP A 414 -49.39 16.78 7.72
C ASP A 414 -48.33 17.83 7.33
N SER A 415 -47.06 17.61 7.67
CA SER A 415 -45.99 18.60 7.52
C SER A 415 -44.64 17.95 7.21
N TRP A 416 -43.86 18.59 6.33
CA TRP A 416 -42.43 18.29 6.18
C TRP A 416 -41.64 18.94 7.30
N ILE A 417 -40.94 18.12 8.09
CA ILE A 417 -40.16 18.55 9.23
C ILE A 417 -38.67 18.28 8.97
N PRO A 418 -37.80 19.32 9.03
CA PRO A 418 -36.38 19.14 8.86
C PRO A 418 -35.75 18.55 10.13
N MET A 419 -34.83 17.61 9.96
CA MET A 419 -34.08 16.97 11.02
C MET A 419 -32.69 16.59 10.52
N ASP A 420 -31.67 16.86 11.35
CA ASP A 420 -30.29 16.52 11.04
C ASP A 420 -29.75 15.54 12.08
N GLY A 421 -29.63 14.27 11.67
CA GLY A 421 -29.08 13.21 12.52
C GLY A 421 -27.55 13.27 12.64
N SER A 422 -26.86 14.09 11.86
CA SER A 422 -25.39 14.19 11.81
C SER A 422 -24.84 15.31 12.71
N PHE A 423 -25.58 16.39 12.91
CA PHE A 423 -25.14 17.47 13.80
C PHE A 423 -25.33 17.12 15.27
N LYS A 424 -24.23 17.14 16.02
CA LYS A 424 -24.18 16.84 17.45
C LYS A 424 -22.98 17.50 18.10
N GLN A 425 -22.97 17.52 19.43
CA GLN A 425 -21.82 17.96 20.21
C GLN A 425 -21.27 16.76 20.98
N TYR A 426 -19.98 16.81 21.24
CA TYR A 426 -19.22 15.73 21.87
C TYR A 426 -18.65 16.20 23.20
N GLU A 427 -18.64 15.28 24.16
CA GLU A 427 -17.82 15.38 25.36
C GLU A 427 -16.51 14.64 25.08
N TYR A 428 -15.41 15.39 25.10
CA TYR A 428 -14.07 14.85 24.96
C TYR A 428 -13.45 14.75 26.36
N THR A 429 -13.08 13.54 26.76
CA THR A 429 -12.31 13.34 27.99
C THR A 429 -10.85 13.20 27.63
N SER A 430 -9.97 13.81 28.42
CA SER A 430 -8.53 13.58 28.28
C SER A 430 -8.20 12.15 28.72
N GLY A 431 -7.32 11.50 27.98
CA GLY A 431 -6.69 10.26 28.43
C GLY A 431 -5.70 10.50 29.56
N SER A 432 -4.97 9.45 29.91
CA SER A 432 -3.88 9.51 30.88
C SER A 432 -2.77 10.47 30.44
N ASN A 433 -2.05 11.04 31.41
CA ASN A 433 -0.84 11.82 31.14
C ASN A 433 0.39 10.95 30.82
N LEU A 434 0.19 9.69 30.40
CA LEU A 434 1.25 8.71 30.13
C LEU A 434 2.40 9.33 29.32
N PHE A 435 2.05 10.11 28.31
CA PHE A 435 3.01 10.65 27.36
C PHE A 435 3.84 11.81 27.89
N ASP A 436 3.33 12.55 28.88
CA ASP A 436 4.03 13.63 29.55
C ASP A 436 4.84 13.10 30.74
N ASP A 437 4.28 12.11 31.46
CA ASP A 437 4.86 11.53 32.68
C ASP A 437 5.95 10.49 32.37
N VAL A 438 5.84 9.79 31.22
CA VAL A 438 6.81 8.81 30.73
C VAL A 438 7.29 9.21 29.32
N PRO A 439 8.07 10.30 29.17
CA PRO A 439 8.51 10.74 27.85
C PRO A 439 9.48 9.74 27.20
N PHE A 440 9.32 9.47 25.90
CA PHE A 440 10.27 8.66 25.11
C PHE A 440 11.52 9.47 24.74
N ASP A 441 12.62 9.36 25.48
CA ASP A 441 13.81 10.20 25.25
C ASP A 441 14.54 9.94 23.91
N ILE A 442 14.03 10.52 22.82
CA ILE A 442 14.57 10.42 21.47
C ILE A 442 15.93 11.10 21.35
N GLU A 443 16.21 12.12 22.16
CA GLU A 443 17.49 12.83 22.11
C GLU A 443 18.57 11.86 22.59
N THR A 444 18.35 11.21 23.73
CA THR A 444 19.24 10.16 24.24
C THR A 444 19.34 8.99 23.27
N LEU A 445 18.23 8.52 22.68
CA LEU A 445 18.26 7.43 21.69
C LEU A 445 19.10 7.81 20.45
N ASN A 446 18.89 9.02 19.90
CA ASN A 446 19.66 9.53 18.76
C ASN A 446 21.14 9.67 19.10
N GLU A 447 21.48 10.16 20.30
CA GLU A 447 22.86 10.26 20.77
C GLU A 447 23.52 8.89 20.91
N GLN A 448 22.81 7.89 21.41
CA GLN A 448 23.31 6.52 21.51
C GLN A 448 23.54 5.89 20.14
N ILE A 449 22.59 6.06 19.20
CA ILE A 449 22.74 5.62 17.81
C ILE A 449 23.96 6.29 17.17
N LEU A 450 24.12 7.60 17.35
CA LEU A 450 25.23 8.41 16.84
C LEU A 450 26.60 7.95 17.33
N GLN A 451 26.68 7.41 18.55
CA GLN A 451 27.94 6.92 19.11
C GLN A 451 28.39 5.61 18.47
N THR A 452 27.46 4.84 17.90
CA THR A 452 27.74 3.51 17.34
C THR A 452 27.71 3.45 15.82
N ALA A 453 26.95 4.33 15.17
CA ALA A 453 26.82 4.34 13.72
C ALA A 453 28.00 5.06 13.04
N ASP A 454 28.40 4.57 11.87
CA ASP A 454 29.34 5.26 10.99
C ASP A 454 28.58 6.22 10.08
N VAL A 455 28.92 7.51 10.12
CA VAL A 455 28.21 8.59 9.42
C VAL A 455 29.16 9.34 8.47
N ASP A 456 28.83 9.33 7.19
CA ASP A 456 29.49 10.13 6.15
C ASP A 456 28.58 11.32 5.77
N GLU A 457 28.95 12.52 6.21
CA GLU A 457 28.19 13.74 5.93
C GLU A 457 28.24 14.16 4.45
N GLN A 458 29.30 13.85 3.71
CA GLN A 458 29.46 14.26 2.32
C GLN A 458 28.62 13.39 1.38
N LEU A 459 28.58 12.10 1.66
CA LEU A 459 27.77 11.14 0.90
C LEU A 459 26.35 11.04 1.44
N GLY A 460 26.05 11.69 2.56
CA GLY A 460 24.81 11.46 3.29
C GLY A 460 24.62 9.97 3.56
N ALA A 461 25.64 9.27 4.05
CA ALA A 461 25.60 7.84 4.30
C ALA A 461 25.60 7.52 5.80
N ILE A 462 24.87 6.49 6.19
CA ILE A 462 24.90 5.92 7.54
C ILE A 462 24.96 4.39 7.48
N THR A 463 25.85 3.79 8.27
CA THR A 463 26.06 2.34 8.30
C THR A 463 26.25 1.86 9.74
N GLY A 464 25.88 0.61 10.01
CA GLY A 464 26.20 -0.03 11.29
C GLY A 464 25.41 0.54 12.47
N VAL A 465 24.16 0.96 12.24
CA VAL A 465 23.25 1.34 13.33
C VAL A 465 23.01 0.10 14.18
N ASP A 466 23.43 0.15 15.44
CA ASP A 466 23.25 -0.97 16.36
C ASP A 466 21.77 -1.10 16.73
N SER A 467 21.11 -2.07 16.12
CA SER A 467 19.69 -2.35 16.33
C SER A 467 19.39 -2.75 17.77
N SER A 468 20.37 -3.29 18.52
CA SER A 468 20.20 -3.64 19.93
C SER A 468 20.03 -2.43 20.85
N ILE A 469 20.56 -1.26 20.47
CA ILE A 469 20.32 -0.01 21.21
C ILE A 469 18.83 0.32 21.16
N ILE A 470 18.26 0.22 19.96
CA ILE A 470 16.85 0.53 19.71
C ILE A 470 15.97 -0.49 20.42
N SER A 471 16.30 -1.79 20.35
CA SER A 471 15.53 -2.84 21.05
C SER A 471 15.57 -2.68 22.56
N ASN A 472 16.73 -2.42 23.15
CA ASN A 472 16.89 -2.24 24.59
C ASN A 472 16.14 -0.99 25.06
N PHE A 473 16.31 0.13 24.34
CA PHE A 473 15.59 1.36 24.66
C PHE A 473 14.07 1.15 24.61
N LEU A 474 13.57 0.42 23.61
CA LEU A 474 12.14 0.09 23.50
C LEU A 474 11.65 -0.81 24.63
N ASN A 475 12.44 -1.81 25.02
CA ASN A 475 12.10 -2.69 26.15
C ASN A 475 12.07 -1.92 27.48
N ASP A 476 13.07 -1.06 27.73
CA ASP A 476 13.13 -0.22 28.92
C ASP A 476 11.96 0.76 28.97
N TYR A 477 11.62 1.32 27.82
CA TYR A 477 10.51 2.21 27.66
C TYR A 477 9.15 1.51 27.91
N GLN A 478 8.94 0.33 27.32
CA GLN A 478 7.75 -0.51 27.56
C GLN A 478 7.59 -0.82 29.05
N GLN A 479 8.67 -1.24 29.72
CA GLN A 479 8.64 -1.49 31.16
C GLN A 479 8.23 -0.24 31.95
N SER A 480 8.71 0.94 31.54
CA SER A 480 8.34 2.21 32.18
C SER A 480 6.85 2.54 32.01
N VAL A 481 6.25 2.24 30.86
CA VAL A 481 4.80 2.35 30.62
C VAL A 481 4.01 1.38 31.49
N GLU A 482 4.41 0.11 31.52
CA GLU A 482 3.75 -0.91 32.34
C GLU A 482 3.79 -0.55 33.83
N VAL A 483 4.93 -0.06 34.31
CA VAL A 483 5.08 0.47 35.67
C VAL A 483 4.13 1.65 35.89
N TYR A 484 4.11 2.64 34.98
CA TYR A 484 3.22 3.80 35.09
C TYR A 484 1.75 3.40 35.21
N PHE A 485 1.26 2.50 34.35
CA PHE A 485 -0.13 2.03 34.44
C PHE A 485 -0.42 1.32 35.76
N SER A 486 0.52 0.46 36.21
CA SER A 486 0.36 -0.28 37.47
C SER A 486 0.37 0.63 38.70
N GLU A 487 1.24 1.65 38.75
CA GLU A 487 1.37 2.57 39.88
C GLU A 487 0.21 3.58 39.96
N ASN A 488 -0.35 3.95 38.81
CA ASN A 488 -1.47 4.89 38.73
C ASN A 488 -2.84 4.22 38.69
N GLY A 489 -2.90 2.88 38.68
CA GLY A 489 -4.15 2.12 38.66
C GLY A 489 -4.97 2.33 37.38
N ILE A 490 -4.29 2.53 36.24
CA ILE A 490 -4.89 2.80 34.93
C ILE A 490 -4.99 1.48 34.16
N ASP A 491 -6.19 1.13 33.72
CA ASP A 491 -6.40 0.00 32.80
C ASP A 491 -5.96 0.43 31.38
N PRO A 492 -5.04 -0.30 30.70
CA PRO A 492 -4.49 0.08 29.41
C PRO A 492 -5.48 -0.11 28.26
N THR A 493 -6.61 0.57 28.32
CA THR A 493 -7.59 0.67 27.23
C THR A 493 -7.31 1.93 26.40
N VAL A 494 -7.70 1.90 25.12
CA VAL A 494 -7.54 3.04 24.21
C VAL A 494 -8.19 4.30 24.77
N GLU A 495 -9.39 4.16 25.37
CA GLU A 495 -10.12 5.27 25.99
C GLU A 495 -9.38 5.87 27.18
N ASN A 496 -8.81 5.04 28.06
CA ASN A 496 -8.06 5.54 29.22
C ASN A 496 -6.71 6.15 28.83
N ILE A 497 -6.13 5.72 27.71
CA ILE A 497 -4.81 6.20 27.25
C ILE A 497 -4.94 7.47 26.43
N LEU A 498 -5.84 7.48 25.44
CA LEU A 498 -6.00 8.58 24.48
C LEU A 498 -7.13 9.55 24.85
N GLY A 499 -8.06 9.12 25.68
CA GLY A 499 -9.29 9.85 25.98
C GLY A 499 -10.50 9.27 25.25
N ALA A 500 -11.69 9.72 25.65
CA ALA A 500 -12.95 9.31 25.06
C ALA A 500 -13.55 10.42 24.20
N LYS A 501 -14.24 10.01 23.13
CA LYS A 501 -15.12 10.87 22.32
C LYS A 501 -16.55 10.37 22.48
N ASN A 502 -17.32 11.00 23.35
CA ASN A 502 -18.69 10.60 23.65
C ASN A 502 -19.70 11.58 23.05
N ILE A 503 -20.75 11.06 22.40
CA ILE A 503 -21.84 11.91 21.91
C ILE A 503 -22.63 12.43 23.11
N ILE A 504 -22.82 13.76 23.20
CA ILE A 504 -23.73 14.35 24.18
C ILE A 504 -25.16 13.96 23.76
N GLN A 505 -25.73 13.02 24.51
CA GLN A 505 -27.05 12.47 24.23
C GLN A 505 -28.14 13.50 24.48
N GLU A 506 -29.04 13.67 23.51
CA GLU A 506 -30.25 14.48 23.65
C GLU A 506 -31.47 13.62 23.41
N LYS A 507 -32.45 13.69 24.31
CA LYS A 507 -33.71 12.92 24.19
C LYS A 507 -34.87 13.88 23.99
N PHE A 508 -35.36 13.95 22.77
CA PHE A 508 -36.55 14.71 22.44
C PHE A 508 -37.80 13.86 22.65
N THR A 509 -38.87 14.46 23.18
CA THR A 509 -40.22 13.85 23.22
C THR A 509 -41.12 14.36 22.09
N THR A 510 -40.66 15.37 21.35
CA THR A 510 -41.34 16.03 20.21
C THR A 510 -40.29 16.61 19.28
N LEU A 511 -40.58 16.74 17.99
CA LEU A 511 -39.68 17.37 17.02
C LEU A 511 -39.76 18.91 17.04
N ALA A 512 -38.64 19.56 16.75
CA ALA A 512 -38.58 21.00 16.49
C ALA A 512 -39.08 21.32 15.08
N ALA A 513 -39.56 22.55 14.86
CA ALA A 513 -39.98 23.01 13.53
C ALA A 513 -38.80 23.41 12.63
N GLY A 514 -37.57 23.42 13.15
CA GLY A 514 -36.38 23.90 12.46
C GLY A 514 -35.10 23.26 13.01
N LEU A 515 -34.00 23.50 12.30
CA LEU A 515 -32.67 22.95 12.58
C LEU A 515 -31.93 23.73 13.68
N PRO A 516 -30.89 23.16 14.31
CA PRO A 516 -30.15 23.78 15.41
C PRO A 516 -29.15 24.87 14.98
N TYR A 517 -29.20 25.28 13.72
CA TYR A 517 -28.34 26.29 13.06
C TYR A 517 -29.12 27.03 11.97
N ASP A 518 -28.55 28.11 11.45
CA ASP A 518 -29.21 28.96 10.46
C ASP A 518 -29.03 28.37 9.05
N VAL A 519 -30.13 28.13 8.35
CA VAL A 519 -30.13 27.74 6.92
C VAL A 519 -30.22 29.00 6.08
N THR A 520 -29.18 29.28 5.30
CA THR A 520 -29.08 30.48 4.45
C THR A 520 -29.60 30.26 3.04
N ALA A 521 -29.52 29.01 2.55
CA ALA A 521 -30.06 28.60 1.26
C ALA A 521 -30.46 27.13 1.31
N ILE A 522 -31.60 26.78 0.70
CA ILE A 522 -31.96 25.40 0.35
C ILE A 522 -31.75 25.26 -1.15
N LEU A 523 -31.02 24.23 -1.54
CA LEU A 523 -30.47 24.08 -2.88
C LEU A 523 -31.21 22.98 -3.64
N PHE A 524 -31.51 21.87 -2.97
CA PHE A 524 -32.49 20.89 -3.44
C PHE A 524 -33.14 20.15 -2.26
N SER A 525 -34.27 19.48 -2.53
CA SER A 525 -34.97 18.63 -1.57
C SER A 525 -35.64 17.47 -2.31
N ASP A 526 -34.93 16.34 -2.46
CA ASP A 526 -35.32 15.24 -3.34
C ASP A 526 -35.18 13.86 -2.67
N SER A 527 -35.98 12.89 -3.11
CA SER A 527 -35.99 11.53 -2.54
C SER A 527 -34.73 10.71 -2.91
N VAL A 528 -33.98 11.15 -3.92
CA VAL A 528 -32.77 10.52 -4.47
C VAL A 528 -31.62 11.52 -4.43
N LEU A 529 -30.43 11.06 -4.03
CA LEU A 529 -29.23 11.90 -4.03
C LEU A 529 -28.70 12.09 -5.46
N PRO A 530 -28.33 13.32 -5.88
CA PRO A 530 -27.65 13.55 -7.15
C PRO A 530 -26.33 12.78 -7.28
N ALA A 531 -26.04 12.26 -8.49
CA ALA A 531 -24.88 11.40 -8.73
C ALA A 531 -23.53 12.08 -8.45
N ASN A 532 -23.45 13.39 -8.62
CA ASN A 532 -22.24 14.17 -8.34
C ASN A 532 -22.02 14.43 -6.84
N LEU A 533 -22.93 14.00 -5.97
CA LEU A 533 -22.76 14.00 -4.51
C LEU A 533 -22.46 12.60 -3.97
N GLN A 534 -22.27 11.61 -4.86
CA GLN A 534 -21.94 10.23 -4.50
C GLN A 534 -20.47 9.95 -4.82
N HIS A 535 -19.79 9.24 -3.94
CA HIS A 535 -18.48 8.69 -4.25
C HIS A 535 -18.60 7.42 -5.08
N SER A 536 -17.71 7.26 -6.05
CA SER A 536 -17.64 6.06 -6.87
C SER A 536 -16.21 5.65 -7.18
N VAL A 537 -16.04 4.36 -7.44
CA VAL A 537 -14.82 3.80 -8.03
C VAL A 537 -15.13 3.35 -9.45
N GLN A 538 -14.28 3.76 -10.40
CA GLN A 538 -14.33 3.25 -11.76
C GLN A 538 -13.06 2.47 -12.07
N ILE A 539 -13.22 1.20 -12.48
CA ILE A 539 -12.13 0.34 -12.90
C ILE A 539 -12.06 0.35 -14.42
N LYS A 540 -10.92 0.75 -14.97
CA LYS A 540 -10.62 0.69 -16.40
C LYS A 540 -9.46 -0.27 -16.65
N LEU A 541 -9.65 -1.22 -17.56
CA LEU A 541 -8.63 -2.15 -18.02
C LEU A 541 -8.21 -1.79 -19.44
N TYR A 542 -6.91 -1.83 -19.72
CA TYR A 542 -6.32 -1.60 -21.03
C TYR A 542 -5.43 -2.79 -21.40
N ASP A 543 -5.53 -3.26 -22.63
CA ASP A 543 -4.77 -4.41 -23.12
C ASP A 543 -3.35 -4.04 -23.58
N SER A 544 -3.07 -2.73 -23.74
CA SER A 544 -1.74 -2.22 -24.06
C SER A 544 -1.50 -0.80 -23.51
N GLU A 545 -0.23 -0.42 -23.42
CA GLU A 545 0.18 0.93 -23.05
C GLU A 545 -0.34 1.98 -24.05
N TYR A 546 -0.39 1.63 -25.33
CA TYR A 546 -0.94 2.48 -26.38
C TYR A 546 -2.43 2.76 -26.16
N ASP A 547 -3.21 1.73 -25.82
CA ASP A 547 -4.64 1.88 -25.50
C ASP A 547 -4.84 2.76 -24.26
N LYS A 548 -3.95 2.64 -23.27
CA LYS A 548 -3.93 3.51 -22.08
C LYS A 548 -3.66 4.97 -22.45
N ILE A 549 -2.64 5.24 -23.26
CA ILE A 549 -2.31 6.60 -23.73
C ILE A 549 -3.48 7.23 -24.48
N LEU A 550 -4.18 6.44 -25.31
CA LEU A 550 -5.38 6.89 -26.02
C LEU A 550 -6.66 6.91 -25.16
N ASN A 551 -6.58 6.46 -23.91
CA ASN A 551 -7.72 6.26 -23.01
C ASN A 551 -8.85 5.45 -23.67
N SER A 552 -8.48 4.34 -24.32
CA SER A 552 -9.38 3.39 -24.99
C SER A 552 -9.43 2.06 -24.23
N PRO A 553 -10.13 1.99 -23.07
CA PRO A 553 -10.12 0.79 -22.24
C PRO A 553 -10.88 -0.38 -22.90
N SER A 554 -10.37 -1.59 -22.73
CA SER A 554 -11.05 -2.84 -23.12
C SER A 554 -12.19 -3.21 -22.16
N MET A 555 -12.13 -2.74 -20.91
CA MET A 555 -13.23 -2.80 -19.94
C MET A 555 -13.32 -1.50 -19.12
N SER A 556 -14.53 -1.04 -18.81
CA SER A 556 -14.75 0.10 -17.91
C SER A 556 -16.05 -0.08 -17.12
N HIS A 557 -15.96 -0.14 -15.80
CA HIS A 557 -17.12 -0.29 -14.92
C HIS A 557 -17.05 0.65 -13.73
N THR A 558 -18.18 1.24 -13.33
CA THR A 558 -18.29 2.17 -12.19
C THR A 558 -19.19 1.58 -11.12
N ILE A 559 -18.79 1.67 -9.86
CA ILE A 559 -19.52 1.19 -8.69
C ILE A 559 -19.57 2.33 -7.67
N LEU A 560 -20.73 2.57 -7.06
CA LEU A 560 -20.86 3.54 -5.96
C LEU A 560 -20.22 2.96 -4.69
N LEU A 561 -19.52 3.78 -3.90
CA LEU A 561 -18.90 3.28 -2.67
C LEU A 561 -19.96 2.75 -1.68
N SER A 562 -21.17 3.33 -1.68
CA SER A 562 -22.31 2.89 -0.85
C SER A 562 -22.86 1.52 -1.23
N GLU A 563 -22.56 1.04 -2.44
CA GLU A 563 -22.89 -0.32 -2.90
C GLU A 563 -21.75 -1.32 -2.64
N LEU A 564 -20.52 -0.82 -2.48
CA LEU A 564 -19.33 -1.62 -2.21
C LEU A 564 -19.28 -2.09 -0.76
N ASN A 565 -19.42 -1.17 0.22
CA ASN A 565 -19.35 -1.48 1.65
C ASN A 565 -18.20 -2.43 2.01
N SER A 566 -18.47 -3.52 2.73
CA SER A 566 -17.47 -4.55 3.09
C SER A 566 -17.30 -5.65 2.03
N ARG A 567 -17.94 -5.52 0.86
CA ARG A 567 -17.91 -6.52 -0.21
C ARG A 567 -16.58 -6.49 -0.95
N ARG A 568 -16.20 -7.63 -1.52
CA ARG A 568 -14.93 -7.79 -2.23
C ARG A 568 -15.04 -7.35 -3.67
N LEU A 569 -14.42 -6.23 -4.06
CA LEU A 569 -14.22 -5.91 -5.47
C LEU A 569 -12.92 -6.55 -5.96
N GLY A 570 -13.03 -7.52 -6.86
CA GLY A 570 -11.87 -8.26 -7.36
C GLY A 570 -11.90 -8.47 -8.87
N MET A 571 -10.72 -8.72 -9.44
CA MET A 571 -10.57 -9.16 -10.82
C MET A 571 -9.85 -10.51 -10.82
N THR A 572 -10.42 -11.45 -11.56
CA THR A 572 -9.87 -12.80 -11.73
C THR A 572 -9.83 -13.13 -13.22
N TYR A 573 -9.11 -14.17 -13.60
CA TYR A 573 -8.94 -14.58 -14.98
C TYR A 573 -9.57 -15.95 -15.23
N ASP A 574 -10.73 -15.94 -15.87
CA ASP A 574 -11.43 -17.17 -16.23
C ASP A 574 -10.87 -17.72 -17.56
N PHE A 575 -10.64 -19.03 -17.63
CA PHE A 575 -10.18 -19.68 -18.87
C PHE A 575 -11.21 -19.56 -20.01
N VAL A 576 -10.72 -19.29 -21.22
CA VAL A 576 -11.59 -19.03 -22.39
C VAL A 576 -12.37 -20.27 -22.82
N SER A 577 -11.76 -21.45 -22.78
CA SER A 577 -12.37 -22.70 -23.24
C SER A 577 -12.24 -23.83 -22.22
N GLU A 578 -13.11 -24.84 -22.35
CA GLU A 578 -13.06 -26.02 -21.49
C GLU A 578 -11.74 -26.79 -21.68
N ALA A 579 -11.18 -26.77 -22.89
CA ALA A 579 -9.88 -27.35 -23.19
C ALA A 579 -8.73 -26.69 -22.41
N ASP A 580 -8.80 -25.38 -22.18
CA ASP A 580 -7.81 -24.67 -21.36
C ASP A 580 -7.91 -25.12 -19.89
N LYS A 581 -9.12 -25.37 -19.38
CA LYS A 581 -9.32 -25.88 -18.01
C LYS A 581 -8.85 -27.33 -17.86
N GLU A 582 -9.15 -28.19 -18.82
CA GLU A 582 -8.68 -29.58 -18.84
C GLU A 582 -7.14 -29.64 -18.88
N LEU A 583 -6.51 -28.76 -19.67
CA LEU A 583 -5.05 -28.62 -19.71
C LEU A 583 -4.51 -28.20 -18.33
N LEU A 584 -5.09 -27.18 -17.69
CA LEU A 584 -4.67 -26.75 -16.36
C LEU A 584 -4.79 -27.91 -15.36
N GLN A 585 -5.93 -28.60 -15.34
CA GLN A 585 -6.16 -29.72 -14.44
C GLN A 585 -5.09 -30.80 -14.63
N SER A 586 -4.67 -31.06 -15.87
CA SER A 586 -3.61 -32.03 -16.15
C SER A 586 -2.24 -31.63 -15.57
N TYR A 587 -1.94 -30.34 -15.45
CA TYR A 587 -0.72 -29.85 -14.79
C TYR A 587 -0.84 -29.94 -13.27
N VAL A 588 -2.01 -29.59 -12.73
CA VAL A 588 -2.32 -29.73 -11.30
C VAL A 588 -2.18 -31.20 -10.86
N ASP A 589 -2.77 -32.13 -11.62
CA ASP A 589 -2.71 -33.57 -11.32
C ASP A 589 -1.28 -34.13 -11.38
N SER A 590 -0.42 -33.56 -12.23
CA SER A 590 1.01 -33.91 -12.28
C SER A 590 1.87 -33.29 -11.18
N GLY A 591 1.31 -32.37 -10.38
CA GLY A 591 2.06 -31.61 -9.38
C GLY A 591 3.05 -30.61 -10.00
N ALA A 592 2.72 -30.04 -11.16
CA ALA A 592 3.58 -29.08 -11.83
C ALA A 592 3.74 -27.81 -10.98
N THR A 593 4.99 -27.38 -10.78
CA THR A 593 5.32 -26.16 -10.02
C THR A 593 5.35 -24.91 -10.90
N SER A 594 5.26 -25.06 -12.22
CA SER A 594 5.23 -23.99 -13.21
C SER A 594 4.37 -24.41 -14.40
N LEU A 595 3.69 -23.44 -15.02
CA LEU A 595 2.78 -23.63 -16.15
C LEU A 595 3.38 -23.05 -17.43
N PRO A 596 3.26 -23.73 -18.59
CA PRO A 596 3.55 -23.11 -19.89
C PRO A 596 2.43 -22.13 -20.28
N VAL A 597 2.49 -20.92 -19.75
CA VAL A 597 1.39 -19.93 -19.80
C VAL A 597 0.97 -19.53 -21.22
N TYR A 598 1.87 -19.56 -22.21
CA TYR A 598 1.54 -19.34 -23.63
C TYR A 598 0.50 -20.32 -24.22
N LEU A 599 0.26 -21.47 -23.57
CA LEU A 599 -0.77 -22.42 -24.01
C LEU A 599 -2.18 -21.97 -23.64
N PHE A 600 -2.33 -21.04 -22.69
CA PHE A 600 -3.61 -20.66 -22.13
C PHE A 600 -4.06 -19.29 -22.65
N ASN A 601 -5.35 -19.19 -22.93
CA ASN A 601 -6.03 -17.90 -23.08
C ASN A 601 -7.03 -17.73 -21.94
N VAL A 602 -7.06 -16.53 -21.38
CA VAL A 602 -7.90 -16.16 -20.24
C VAL A 602 -8.71 -14.91 -20.56
N LYS A 603 -9.78 -14.68 -19.80
CA LYS A 603 -10.59 -13.46 -19.84
C LYS A 603 -10.56 -12.80 -18.48
N PRO A 604 -10.22 -11.51 -18.38
CA PRO A 604 -10.39 -10.76 -17.15
C PRO A 604 -11.88 -10.66 -16.82
N THR A 605 -12.23 -10.99 -15.59
CA THR A 605 -13.60 -10.96 -15.07
C THR A 605 -13.60 -10.12 -13.80
N LEU A 606 -14.27 -8.97 -13.85
CA LEU A 606 -14.50 -8.11 -12.69
C LEU A 606 -15.69 -8.66 -11.89
N LYS A 607 -15.50 -8.88 -10.58
CA LYS A 607 -16.49 -9.46 -9.67
C LYS A 607 -16.69 -8.58 -8.44
N LEU A 608 -17.91 -8.55 -7.96
CA LEU A 608 -18.28 -8.03 -6.64
C LEU A 608 -18.75 -9.21 -5.77
N ASP A 609 -17.92 -9.56 -4.80
CA ASP A 609 -17.86 -10.90 -4.21
C ASP A 609 -17.71 -11.97 -5.30
N ASP A 610 -18.74 -12.76 -5.52
CA ASP A 610 -18.80 -13.80 -6.56
C ASP A 610 -19.72 -13.41 -7.72
N GLN A 611 -20.36 -12.24 -7.66
CA GLN A 611 -21.20 -11.72 -8.73
C GLN A 611 -20.33 -11.11 -9.83
N THR A 612 -20.38 -11.69 -11.02
CA THR A 612 -19.73 -11.11 -12.21
C THR A 612 -20.40 -9.80 -12.60
N LEU A 613 -19.61 -8.73 -12.63
CA LEU A 613 -20.02 -7.40 -13.08
C LEU A 613 -19.73 -7.20 -14.57
N MET A 614 -18.54 -7.65 -15.01
CA MET A 614 -18.09 -7.48 -16.40
C MET A 614 -17.07 -8.56 -16.77
N VAL A 615 -17.05 -8.97 -18.04
CA VAL A 615 -16.07 -9.90 -18.61
C VAL A 615 -15.41 -9.25 -19.82
N GLY A 616 -14.08 -9.26 -19.88
CA GLY A 616 -13.31 -8.69 -20.97
C GLY A 616 -13.04 -9.63 -22.13
N GLY A 617 -12.26 -9.15 -23.08
CA GLY A 617 -11.77 -9.91 -24.23
C GLY A 617 -10.83 -11.06 -23.82
N ALA A 618 -10.66 -12.03 -24.73
CA ALA A 618 -9.68 -13.08 -24.54
C ALA A 618 -8.26 -12.51 -24.73
N VAL A 619 -7.39 -12.77 -23.77
CA VAL A 619 -5.96 -12.42 -23.80
C VAL A 619 -5.12 -13.67 -23.55
N SER A 620 -3.87 -13.66 -24.00
CA SER A 620 -2.94 -14.76 -23.70
C SER A 620 -2.50 -14.65 -22.25
N MET A 621 -2.52 -15.76 -21.51
CA MET A 621 -2.07 -15.76 -20.12
C MET A 621 -0.59 -15.37 -20.05
N GLY A 622 -0.25 -14.48 -19.12
CA GLY A 622 1.07 -13.90 -18.98
C GLY A 622 1.32 -12.62 -19.79
N SER A 623 0.35 -12.10 -20.55
CA SER A 623 0.48 -10.78 -21.20
C SER A 623 0.36 -9.65 -20.18
N GLU A 624 1.04 -8.53 -20.39
CA GLU A 624 0.82 -7.31 -19.60
C GLU A 624 -0.55 -6.70 -19.87
N GLN A 625 -1.17 -6.17 -18.84
CA GLN A 625 -2.34 -5.31 -18.91
C GLN A 625 -2.18 -4.15 -17.93
N PHE A 626 -2.94 -3.08 -18.18
CA PHE A 626 -2.87 -1.86 -17.38
C PHE A 626 -4.24 -1.57 -16.78
N ILE A 627 -4.27 -1.21 -15.50
CA ILE A 627 -5.51 -0.86 -14.81
C ILE A 627 -5.41 0.57 -14.31
N ASP A 628 -6.44 1.36 -14.59
CA ASP A 628 -6.68 2.62 -13.90
C ASP A 628 -7.87 2.47 -12.96
N VAL A 629 -7.64 2.73 -11.68
CA VAL A 629 -8.67 2.88 -10.65
C VAL A 629 -8.94 4.36 -10.49
N VAL A 630 -10.13 4.81 -10.89
CA VAL A 630 -10.55 6.21 -10.79
C VAL A 630 -11.46 6.37 -9.58
N LEU A 631 -10.98 7.03 -8.54
CA LEU A 631 -11.79 7.41 -7.38
C LEU A 631 -12.43 8.77 -7.66
N LYS A 632 -13.75 8.81 -7.75
CA LYS A 632 -14.52 10.03 -7.96
C LYS A 632 -15.18 10.44 -6.65
N SER A 633 -14.88 11.65 -6.21
CA SER A 633 -15.56 12.36 -5.14
C SER A 633 -16.43 13.48 -5.74
N PRO A 634 -17.26 14.18 -4.94
CA PRO A 634 -18.02 15.32 -5.45
C PRO A 634 -17.18 16.44 -6.08
N ASP A 635 -15.96 16.63 -5.59
CA ASP A 635 -15.11 17.78 -5.96
C ASP A 635 -13.84 17.36 -6.73
N THR A 636 -13.46 16.08 -6.70
CA THR A 636 -12.21 15.58 -7.30
C THR A 636 -12.39 14.24 -8.03
N SER A 637 -11.49 13.97 -8.97
CA SER A 637 -11.37 12.68 -9.63
C SER A 637 -9.90 12.29 -9.70
N ASP A 638 -9.51 11.32 -8.88
CA ASP A 638 -8.13 10.85 -8.76
C ASP A 638 -7.94 9.52 -9.50
N VAL A 639 -6.88 9.42 -10.30
CA VAL A 639 -6.55 8.20 -11.06
C VAL A 639 -5.33 7.52 -10.44
N VAL A 640 -5.48 6.24 -10.11
CA VAL A 640 -4.43 5.38 -9.58
C VAL A 640 -4.16 4.25 -10.57
N SER A 641 -2.93 4.15 -11.06
CA SER A 641 -2.57 3.20 -12.11
C SER A 641 -1.78 1.99 -11.61
N TYR A 642 -2.09 0.81 -12.15
CA TYR A 642 -1.41 -0.45 -11.89
C TYR A 642 -1.01 -1.14 -13.19
N GLU A 643 0.12 -1.86 -13.14
CA GLU A 643 0.60 -2.74 -14.19
C GLU A 643 0.50 -4.19 -13.70
N VAL A 644 -0.38 -4.95 -14.36
CA VAL A 644 -0.75 -6.31 -13.96
C VAL A 644 -0.47 -7.30 -15.08
N THR A 645 -0.48 -8.58 -14.75
CA THR A 645 -0.29 -9.67 -15.70
C THR A 645 -1.59 -10.43 -15.88
N ALA A 646 -1.93 -10.76 -17.12
CA ALA A 646 -3.07 -11.61 -17.42
C ALA A 646 -2.91 -12.97 -16.74
N GLY A 647 -3.76 -13.26 -15.75
CA GLY A 647 -3.65 -14.40 -14.86
C GLY A 647 -3.59 -14.01 -13.38
N ASP A 648 -3.20 -12.78 -13.04
CA ASP A 648 -3.15 -12.30 -11.65
C ASP A 648 -4.52 -12.44 -10.96
N GLU A 649 -4.55 -12.99 -9.75
CA GLU A 649 -5.72 -12.93 -8.88
C GLU A 649 -5.63 -11.68 -8.03
N MET A 650 -6.57 -10.74 -8.13
CA MET A 650 -6.45 -9.42 -7.52
C MET A 650 -7.73 -8.91 -6.85
N VAL A 651 -7.55 -8.16 -5.76
CA VAL A 651 -8.57 -7.46 -4.98
C VAL A 651 -8.21 -5.98 -4.89
N PHE A 652 -9.19 -5.13 -5.20
CA PHE A 652 -9.08 -3.69 -5.02
C PHE A 652 -9.51 -3.36 -3.59
N GLY A 653 -8.54 -3.20 -2.70
CA GLY A 653 -8.77 -2.87 -1.29
C GLY A 653 -9.09 -1.39 -1.14
N ILE A 654 -10.37 -1.03 -1.26
CA ILE A 654 -10.84 0.35 -1.18
C ILE A 654 -11.23 0.68 0.26
N ASN A 655 -10.68 1.77 0.78
CA ASN A 655 -11.07 2.33 2.07
C ASN A 655 -11.75 3.69 1.82
N GLY A 656 -13.06 3.75 2.03
CA GLY A 656 -13.85 4.95 1.81
C GLY A 656 -13.57 6.03 2.86
N ASN A 657 -13.85 5.73 4.12
CA ASN A 657 -13.75 6.68 5.24
C ASN A 657 -13.40 6.02 6.58
N GLY A 658 -12.75 4.85 6.53
CA GLY A 658 -12.25 4.07 7.66
C GLY A 658 -12.81 2.65 7.73
N ILE A 659 -11.98 1.67 8.13
CA ILE A 659 -12.42 0.28 8.40
C ILE A 659 -12.38 0.04 9.91
N THR A 660 -13.49 -0.48 10.47
CA THR A 660 -13.58 -0.82 11.90
C THR A 660 -13.32 -2.30 12.13
N GLN A 661 -12.89 -2.66 13.33
CA GLN A 661 -12.74 -4.07 13.74
C GLN A 661 -14.02 -4.88 13.52
N LYS A 662 -15.18 -4.30 13.84
CA LYS A 662 -16.48 -4.93 13.63
C LYS A 662 -16.72 -5.32 12.16
N VAL A 663 -16.34 -4.46 11.21
CA VAL A 663 -16.47 -4.77 9.76
C VAL A 663 -15.63 -5.98 9.38
N VAL A 664 -14.40 -6.07 9.89
CA VAL A 664 -13.49 -7.19 9.66
C VAL A 664 -14.09 -8.49 10.24
N GLU A 665 -14.53 -8.44 11.49
CA GLU A 665 -15.10 -9.59 12.21
C GLU A 665 -16.41 -10.09 11.59
N ASP A 666 -17.31 -9.18 11.23
CA ASP A 666 -18.58 -9.50 10.58
C ASP A 666 -18.33 -10.13 9.19
N ARG A 667 -17.37 -9.59 8.42
CA ARG A 667 -16.99 -10.16 7.11
C ARG A 667 -16.41 -11.56 7.27
N LEU A 668 -15.47 -11.76 8.18
CA LEU A 668 -14.86 -13.08 8.44
C LEU A 668 -15.90 -14.11 8.88
N SER A 669 -16.87 -13.70 9.70
CA SER A 669 -17.95 -14.57 10.17
C SER A 669 -18.94 -14.94 9.07
N ALA A 670 -19.20 -14.00 8.14
CA ALA A 670 -20.12 -14.20 7.03
C ALA A 670 -19.50 -14.97 5.86
N VAL A 671 -18.23 -14.76 5.55
CA VAL A 671 -17.55 -15.31 4.38
C VAL A 671 -16.22 -15.97 4.77
N PRO A 672 -16.08 -17.30 4.63
CA PRO A 672 -14.84 -18.00 4.94
C PRO A 672 -13.67 -17.58 4.05
N SER A 673 -12.50 -17.30 4.65
CA SER A 673 -11.26 -16.95 3.96
C SER A 673 -10.53 -18.17 3.34
N ASN A 674 -11.24 -19.02 2.60
CA ASN A 674 -10.70 -20.26 2.02
C ASN A 674 -10.37 -20.17 0.52
N THR A 675 -10.66 -19.05 -0.13
CA THR A 675 -10.26 -18.77 -1.51
C THR A 675 -9.13 -17.74 -1.53
N ALA A 676 -8.33 -17.74 -2.60
CA ALA A 676 -7.28 -16.72 -2.77
C ALA A 676 -7.88 -15.30 -2.77
N ALA A 677 -8.98 -15.09 -3.49
CA ALA A 677 -9.70 -13.82 -3.54
C ALA A 677 -10.15 -13.35 -2.14
N GLU A 678 -10.83 -14.20 -1.37
CA GLU A 678 -11.31 -13.81 -0.05
C GLU A 678 -10.16 -13.58 0.92
N ASN A 679 -9.11 -14.39 0.83
CA ASN A 679 -7.95 -14.22 1.68
C ASN A 679 -7.23 -12.89 1.43
N LEU A 680 -7.09 -12.47 0.17
CA LEU A 680 -6.56 -11.15 -0.19
C LEU A 680 -7.48 -10.01 0.28
N HIS A 681 -8.80 -10.21 0.25
CA HIS A 681 -9.77 -9.24 0.80
C HIS A 681 -9.64 -9.07 2.31
N GLN A 682 -9.46 -10.17 3.05
CA GLN A 682 -9.20 -10.11 4.49
C GLN A 682 -7.90 -9.37 4.79
N VAL A 683 -6.82 -9.65 4.04
CA VAL A 683 -5.57 -8.89 4.14
C VAL A 683 -5.82 -7.39 3.94
N ALA A 684 -6.61 -7.00 2.94
CA ALA A 684 -6.94 -5.61 2.67
C ALA A 684 -7.70 -4.95 3.82
N LEU A 685 -8.73 -5.61 4.36
CA LEU A 685 -9.51 -5.10 5.48
C LEU A 685 -8.66 -4.95 6.75
N HIS A 686 -7.79 -5.93 7.04
CA HIS A 686 -6.86 -5.89 8.17
C HIS A 686 -5.85 -4.76 8.05
N TYR A 687 -5.21 -4.62 6.88
CA TYR A 687 -4.28 -3.53 6.60
C TYR A 687 -4.91 -2.17 6.88
N TRP A 688 -6.11 -1.92 6.33
CA TRP A 688 -6.78 -0.63 6.49
C TRP A 688 -7.21 -0.37 7.93
N MET A 689 -7.72 -1.38 8.64
CA MET A 689 -8.10 -1.28 10.04
C MET A 689 -6.89 -0.94 10.92
N GLU A 690 -5.80 -1.70 10.81
CA GLU A 690 -4.57 -1.46 11.58
C GLU A 690 -3.99 -0.09 11.26
N TYR A 691 -3.91 0.25 9.98
CA TYR A 691 -3.33 1.51 9.56
C TYR A 691 -4.13 2.72 10.08
N ASP A 692 -5.45 2.69 9.98
CA ASP A 692 -6.30 3.78 10.49
C ASP A 692 -6.23 3.88 12.03
N PHE A 693 -6.12 2.75 12.72
CA PHE A 693 -5.91 2.73 14.17
C PHE A 693 -4.57 3.39 14.56
N PHE A 694 -3.46 3.01 13.91
CA PHE A 694 -2.15 3.62 14.18
C PHE A 694 -2.14 5.12 13.91
N ASN A 695 -2.82 5.54 12.84
CA ASN A 695 -2.99 6.94 12.50
C ASN A 695 -3.77 7.72 13.57
N GLN A 696 -4.88 7.19 14.06
CA GLN A 696 -5.66 7.85 15.12
C GLN A 696 -4.84 8.03 16.41
N MET A 697 -4.09 6.99 16.77
CA MET A 697 -3.22 6.99 17.93
C MET A 697 -2.07 7.98 17.81
N THR A 698 -1.49 8.07 16.61
CA THR A 698 -0.48 9.08 16.27
C THR A 698 -1.11 10.47 16.34
N ALA A 699 -2.31 10.70 15.81
CA ALA A 699 -2.96 12.01 15.81
C ALA A 699 -3.28 12.54 17.22
N ALA A 700 -3.81 11.67 18.10
CA ALA A 700 -4.35 12.02 19.42
C ALA A 700 -3.36 12.80 20.33
N LYS A 701 -2.06 12.65 20.12
CA LYS A 701 -1.02 13.27 20.95
C LYS A 701 -0.53 14.64 20.46
N SER A 702 -0.74 15.00 19.19
CA SER A 702 -0.21 16.26 18.63
C SER A 702 -1.26 17.37 18.50
N ASP A 703 -2.37 17.27 19.25
CA ASP A 703 -3.56 18.11 19.01
C ASP A 703 -3.97 18.08 17.52
N ILE A 704 -3.75 16.93 16.85
CA ILE A 704 -4.06 16.70 15.45
C ILE A 704 -5.36 15.91 15.37
N VAL A 705 -6.23 16.33 14.47
CA VAL A 705 -7.38 15.55 14.03
C VAL A 705 -7.06 14.94 12.67
N VAL A 706 -7.29 13.64 12.55
CA VAL A 706 -7.17 12.89 11.30
C VAL A 706 -8.52 12.35 10.85
N GLN A 707 -8.79 12.43 9.54
CA GLN A 707 -9.92 11.75 8.92
C GLN A 707 -9.48 11.05 7.62
N ARG A 708 -9.70 9.73 7.53
CA ARG A 708 -9.45 8.95 6.32
C ARG A 708 -10.34 9.43 5.17
N LEU A 709 -9.75 9.61 4.00
CA LEU A 709 -10.43 9.90 2.73
C LEU A 709 -10.34 8.69 1.78
N PRO A 710 -11.16 8.63 0.72
CA PRO A 710 -11.15 7.53 -0.23
C PRO A 710 -9.74 7.20 -0.74
N SER A 711 -9.32 5.99 -0.41
CA SER A 711 -7.97 5.45 -0.58
C SER A 711 -8.06 4.05 -1.18
N VAL A 712 -7.01 3.61 -1.87
CA VAL A 712 -7.00 2.30 -2.55
C VAL A 712 -5.60 1.70 -2.61
N GLY A 713 -5.55 0.39 -2.39
CA GLY A 713 -4.41 -0.46 -2.73
C GLY A 713 -4.85 -1.68 -3.53
N LEU A 714 -3.93 -2.26 -4.29
CA LEU A 714 -4.13 -3.52 -5.00
C LEU A 714 -3.51 -4.66 -4.19
N PHE A 715 -4.30 -5.68 -3.87
CA PHE A 715 -3.90 -6.85 -3.10
C PHE A 715 -4.02 -8.07 -4.01
N PHE A 716 -2.91 -8.73 -4.34
CA PHE A 716 -2.90 -9.69 -5.43
C PHE A 716 -1.91 -10.84 -5.23
N SER A 717 -2.22 -11.96 -5.87
CA SER A 717 -1.34 -13.10 -6.05
C SER A 717 -0.83 -13.08 -7.49
N PRO A 718 0.34 -12.46 -7.75
CA PRO A 718 0.82 -12.29 -9.11
C PRO A 718 1.27 -13.60 -9.75
N LEU A 719 0.96 -13.74 -11.03
CA LEU A 719 1.57 -14.72 -11.91
C LEU A 719 2.98 -14.24 -12.25
N THR A 720 4.00 -14.86 -11.66
CA THR A 720 5.40 -14.56 -11.99
C THR A 720 5.76 -15.24 -13.30
N VAL A 721 6.01 -14.45 -14.35
CA VAL A 721 6.21 -14.93 -15.72
C VAL A 721 7.66 -14.77 -16.18
N SER A 722 8.19 -15.80 -16.82
CA SER A 722 9.45 -15.72 -17.58
C SER A 722 9.17 -15.47 -19.07
N TYR A 723 9.87 -14.52 -19.69
CA TYR A 723 9.65 -14.14 -21.09
C TYR A 723 10.83 -14.50 -21.98
N PHE A 724 10.53 -15.11 -23.14
CA PHE A 724 11.50 -15.27 -24.23
C PHE A 724 11.04 -14.46 -25.43
N PHE A 725 11.73 -13.36 -25.74
CA PHE A 725 11.40 -12.51 -26.90
C PHE A 725 9.93 -12.06 -26.91
N GLY A 726 9.45 -11.58 -25.75
CA GLY A 726 8.07 -11.15 -25.54
C GLY A 726 7.02 -12.26 -25.53
N VAL A 727 7.41 -13.54 -25.59
CA VAL A 727 6.51 -14.67 -25.34
C VAL A 727 6.54 -15.02 -23.86
N ALA A 728 5.37 -14.98 -23.20
CA ALA A 728 5.19 -15.47 -21.83
C ALA A 728 5.38 -16.99 -21.79
N ARG A 729 6.57 -17.46 -21.41
CA ARG A 729 6.97 -18.86 -21.60
C ARG A 729 6.47 -19.75 -20.47
N SER A 730 6.74 -19.35 -19.25
CA SER A 730 6.38 -20.11 -18.06
C SER A 730 5.88 -19.16 -16.98
N GLY A 731 4.97 -19.63 -16.13
CA GLY A 731 4.37 -18.83 -15.08
C GLY A 731 4.05 -19.65 -13.84
N GLN A 732 4.22 -19.02 -12.69
CA GLN A 732 4.04 -19.64 -11.37
C GLN A 732 3.55 -18.60 -10.36
N TYR A 733 2.71 -19.03 -9.41
CA TYR A 733 2.30 -18.21 -8.27
C TYR A 733 3.21 -18.53 -7.10
N GLN A 734 3.99 -17.54 -6.66
CA GLN A 734 4.97 -17.72 -5.59
C GLN A 734 4.83 -16.70 -4.46
N SER A 735 4.07 -15.64 -4.71
CA SER A 735 3.98 -14.53 -3.77
C SER A 735 2.56 -14.04 -3.61
N ARG A 736 2.36 -13.28 -2.53
CA ARG A 736 1.20 -12.42 -2.32
C ARG A 736 1.75 -11.03 -2.08
N ILE A 737 1.19 -10.04 -2.75
CA ILE A 737 1.69 -8.68 -2.74
C ILE A 737 0.52 -7.74 -2.47
N MET A 738 0.78 -6.67 -1.73
CA MET A 738 -0.07 -5.50 -1.71
C MET A 738 0.72 -4.29 -2.21
N ASP A 739 0.04 -3.39 -2.91
CA ASP A 739 0.61 -2.18 -3.49
C ASP A 739 -0.36 -1.03 -3.26
N VAL A 740 -0.10 -0.24 -2.22
CA VAL A 740 -0.97 0.85 -1.77
C VAL A 740 -0.52 2.14 -2.41
N LYS A 741 -1.11 2.43 -3.57
CA LYS A 741 -0.77 3.63 -4.36
C LYS A 741 -1.55 4.88 -4.03
N ARG A 742 -2.52 4.79 -3.12
CA ARG A 742 -3.18 5.97 -2.58
C ARG A 742 -3.65 5.73 -1.16
N SER A 743 -3.07 6.48 -0.23
CA SER A 743 -3.49 6.56 1.16
C SER A 743 -3.50 8.02 1.61
N ILE A 744 -4.68 8.63 1.56
CA ILE A 744 -4.86 10.04 1.87
C ILE A 744 -5.72 10.20 3.11
N SER A 745 -5.34 11.13 3.98
CA SER A 745 -6.13 11.56 5.12
C SER A 745 -6.17 13.08 5.21
N ALA A 746 -7.29 13.64 5.66
CA ALA A 746 -7.34 15.00 6.16
C ALA A 746 -6.62 15.05 7.51
N VAL A 747 -5.76 16.05 7.71
CA VAL A 747 -4.90 16.26 8.88
C VAL A 747 -4.90 17.75 9.22
N ALA A 748 -5.44 18.10 10.38
CA ALA A 748 -5.52 19.49 10.85
C ALA A 748 -5.28 19.59 12.36
N GLY A 749 -5.09 20.80 12.88
CA GLY A 749 -4.65 21.00 14.26
C GLY A 749 -3.12 20.92 14.38
N GLY A 750 -2.61 21.06 15.60
CA GLY A 750 -1.18 21.16 15.88
C GLY A 750 -0.43 22.25 15.10
N THR A 751 0.89 22.23 15.20
CA THR A 751 1.80 23.07 14.39
C THR A 751 2.00 22.48 12.99
N ALA A 752 2.50 23.29 12.04
CA ALA A 752 2.84 22.80 10.71
C ALA A 752 3.86 21.65 10.74
N GLU A 753 4.81 21.73 11.67
CA GLU A 753 5.85 20.71 11.85
C GLU A 753 5.26 19.40 12.39
N GLN A 754 4.39 19.46 13.40
CA GLN A 754 3.69 18.27 13.90
C GLN A 754 2.86 17.59 12.80
N ARG A 755 2.19 18.36 11.94
CA ARG A 755 1.44 17.80 10.80
C ARG A 755 2.36 17.14 9.79
N ARG A 756 3.47 17.78 9.41
CA ARG A 756 4.47 17.19 8.50
C ARG A 756 4.98 15.85 9.03
N LEU A 757 5.39 15.82 10.29
CA LEU A 757 5.91 14.64 10.96
C LEU A 757 4.86 13.53 11.10
N TYR A 758 3.62 13.89 11.38
CA TYR A 758 2.49 12.97 11.37
C TYR A 758 2.35 12.25 10.02
N VAL A 759 2.43 13.00 8.90
CA VAL A 759 2.30 12.43 7.56
C VAL A 759 3.47 11.50 7.22
N GLU A 760 4.69 11.87 7.60
CA GLU A 760 5.88 11.02 7.43
C GLU A 760 5.72 9.70 8.19
N GLN A 761 5.31 9.78 9.45
CA GLN A 761 5.12 8.61 10.30
C GLN A 761 3.99 7.71 9.79
N SER A 762 2.88 8.31 9.37
CA SER A 762 1.76 7.60 8.76
C SER A 762 2.22 6.78 7.56
N GLY A 763 3.01 7.37 6.66
CA GLY A 763 3.55 6.64 5.51
C GLY A 763 4.52 5.51 5.89
N LEU A 764 5.39 5.72 6.88
CA LEU A 764 6.30 4.69 7.40
C LEU A 764 5.54 3.50 8.00
N GLN A 765 4.53 3.78 8.84
CA GLN A 765 3.65 2.76 9.41
C GLN A 765 2.89 2.02 8.31
N GLY A 766 2.32 2.75 7.36
CA GLY A 766 1.66 2.18 6.19
C GLY A 766 2.57 1.21 5.44
N SER A 767 3.81 1.59 5.13
CA SER A 767 4.75 0.71 4.42
C SER A 767 5.23 -0.46 5.27
N PHE A 768 5.41 -0.29 6.57
CA PHE A 768 5.72 -1.41 7.45
C PHE A 768 4.60 -2.47 7.42
N LEU A 769 3.34 -2.04 7.51
CA LEU A 769 2.17 -2.92 7.47
C LEU A 769 2.05 -3.70 6.17
N GLU A 770 2.56 -3.17 5.06
CA GLU A 770 2.52 -3.87 3.76
C GLU A 770 3.29 -5.20 3.77
N GLY A 771 4.29 -5.33 4.63
CA GLY A 771 4.97 -6.61 4.87
C GLY A 771 4.36 -7.37 6.05
N SER A 772 4.13 -6.68 7.17
CA SER A 772 3.82 -7.35 8.44
C SER A 772 2.44 -7.98 8.50
N VAL A 773 1.43 -7.40 7.83
CA VAL A 773 0.06 -7.95 7.85
C VAL A 773 0.03 -9.38 7.30
N PHE A 774 0.87 -9.68 6.30
CA PHE A 774 1.01 -11.04 5.80
C PHE A 774 1.61 -11.99 6.85
N ASP A 775 2.66 -11.57 7.55
CA ASP A 775 3.26 -12.38 8.62
C ASP A 775 2.28 -12.63 9.77
N GLN A 776 1.50 -11.61 10.14
CA GLN A 776 0.47 -11.70 11.19
C GLN A 776 -0.64 -12.69 10.82
N LEU A 777 -1.23 -12.56 9.64
CA LEU A 777 -2.39 -13.39 9.24
C LEU A 777 -2.02 -14.83 8.87
N TYR A 778 -0.77 -15.08 8.47
CA TYR A 778 -0.29 -16.44 8.17
C TYR A 778 0.57 -17.05 9.29
N GLY A 779 0.70 -16.39 10.44
CA GLY A 779 1.36 -16.89 11.67
C GLY A 779 2.71 -17.57 11.43
N ARG A 780 3.58 -16.91 10.66
CA ARG A 780 4.84 -17.50 10.20
C ARG A 780 5.94 -17.37 11.25
N SER A 781 6.71 -18.44 11.42
CA SER A 781 7.87 -18.47 12.33
C SER A 781 9.06 -17.68 11.77
N GLU A 782 9.22 -17.64 10.45
CA GLU A 782 10.15 -16.74 9.77
C GLU A 782 9.35 -15.55 9.27
N LYS A 783 9.52 -14.37 9.89
CA LYS A 783 8.91 -13.11 9.44
C LYS A 783 9.38 -12.86 8.01
N SER A 784 8.61 -13.24 6.99
CA SER A 784 9.05 -13.26 5.59
C SER A 784 8.50 -12.07 4.80
N GLY A 785 7.66 -11.24 5.42
CA GLY A 785 7.12 -10.02 4.85
C GLY A 785 8.24 -9.09 4.39
N ILE A 786 8.13 -8.60 3.15
CA ILE A 786 8.99 -7.57 2.57
C ILE A 786 8.19 -6.30 2.37
N SER A 787 8.79 -5.15 2.66
CA SER A 787 8.30 -3.81 2.33
C SER A 787 9.47 -2.84 2.25
N ALA A 788 9.26 -1.62 1.75
CA ALA A 788 10.35 -0.65 1.64
C ALA A 788 11.01 -0.37 3.00
N VAL A 789 10.21 -0.20 4.06
CA VAL A 789 10.69 0.01 5.43
C VAL A 789 11.46 -1.20 5.93
N GLN A 790 10.92 -2.41 5.76
CA GLN A 790 11.57 -3.63 6.20
C GLN A 790 12.91 -3.86 5.49
N LEU A 791 12.98 -3.60 4.18
CA LEU A 791 14.20 -3.77 3.39
C LEU A 791 15.27 -2.74 3.75
N ILE A 792 14.89 -1.53 4.13
CA ILE A 792 15.85 -0.53 4.64
C ILE A 792 16.41 -0.97 6.01
N VAL A 793 15.56 -1.51 6.88
CA VAL A 793 15.97 -2.08 8.17
C VAL A 793 16.94 -3.25 7.95
N ASP A 794 16.62 -4.17 7.04
CA ASP A 794 17.47 -5.30 6.69
C ASP A 794 18.83 -4.86 6.13
N SER A 795 18.84 -3.82 5.28
CA SER A 795 20.07 -3.29 4.68
C SER A 795 21.08 -2.91 5.76
N ASN A 796 20.62 -2.26 6.82
CA ASN A 796 21.48 -1.94 7.96
C ASN A 796 21.95 -3.20 8.71
N LEU A 797 21.09 -4.21 8.90
CA LEU A 797 21.48 -5.49 9.52
C LEU A 797 22.56 -6.22 8.70
N PHE A 798 22.53 -6.08 7.36
CA PHE A 798 23.56 -6.60 6.46
C PHE A 798 24.79 -5.68 6.33
N GLY A 799 24.85 -4.57 7.07
CA GLY A 799 25.95 -3.60 7.00
C GLY A 799 26.05 -2.87 5.67
N ILE A 800 24.93 -2.75 4.93
CA ILE A 800 24.85 -2.00 3.69
C ILE A 800 24.61 -0.51 4.04
N PRO A 801 25.46 0.42 3.57
CA PRO A 801 25.26 1.85 3.82
C PRO A 801 23.91 2.34 3.32
N LEU A 802 23.22 3.16 4.12
CA LEU A 802 21.99 3.84 3.75
C LEU A 802 22.31 5.28 3.34
N HIS A 803 21.92 5.68 2.12
CA HIS A 803 22.13 7.02 1.60
C HIS A 803 20.87 7.88 1.65
N PHE A 804 20.97 9.05 2.27
CA PHE A 804 19.99 10.12 2.17
C PHE A 804 20.40 11.09 1.05
N VAL A 805 19.77 10.90 -0.11
CA VAL A 805 20.03 11.63 -1.33
C VAL A 805 19.22 12.92 -1.38
N THR A 806 19.90 14.00 -1.70
CA THR A 806 19.38 15.36 -1.85
C THR A 806 19.92 15.98 -3.15
N SER A 807 19.47 17.19 -3.49
CA SER A 807 20.05 17.97 -4.60
C SER A 807 21.56 18.21 -4.43
N ASP A 808 22.04 18.24 -3.18
CA ASP A 808 23.39 18.68 -2.86
C ASP A 808 24.43 17.55 -2.99
N ASN A 809 24.02 16.30 -2.78
CA ASN A 809 24.93 15.14 -2.77
C ASN A 809 24.70 14.12 -3.90
N ILE A 810 23.64 14.25 -4.71
CA ILE A 810 23.29 13.27 -5.76
C ILE A 810 24.45 12.95 -6.71
N VAL A 811 25.27 13.95 -7.10
CA VAL A 811 26.42 13.77 -8.01
C VAL A 811 27.47 12.84 -7.40
N ASN A 812 27.64 12.84 -6.08
CA ASN A 812 28.60 12.02 -5.36
C ASN A 812 28.05 10.63 -5.01
N VAL A 813 26.73 10.52 -4.81
CA VAL A 813 26.07 9.27 -4.39
C VAL A 813 25.72 8.39 -5.60
N MET A 814 25.19 8.96 -6.68
CA MET A 814 24.69 8.21 -7.84
C MET A 814 25.69 7.20 -8.45
N PRO A 815 27.01 7.52 -8.55
CA PRO A 815 28.00 6.57 -9.05
C PRO A 815 28.26 5.37 -8.12
N ARG A 816 27.95 5.48 -6.82
CA ARG A 816 28.17 4.42 -5.82
C ARG A 816 27.01 3.43 -5.75
N LEU A 817 25.80 3.89 -6.07
CA LEU A 817 24.61 3.04 -6.00
C LEU A 817 24.72 1.86 -6.97
N THR A 818 24.71 0.65 -6.42
CA THR A 818 24.66 -0.62 -7.16
C THR A 818 23.23 -1.16 -7.12
N VAL A 819 22.33 -0.40 -7.73
CA VAL A 819 20.90 -0.68 -7.88
C VAL A 819 20.51 -0.55 -9.36
N SER A 820 19.35 -1.08 -9.74
CA SER A 820 18.88 -1.05 -11.13
C SER A 820 18.85 0.37 -11.74
N SER A 821 19.01 0.46 -13.07
CA SER A 821 18.96 1.74 -13.79
C SER A 821 17.62 2.45 -13.65
N ASP A 822 16.54 1.71 -13.47
CA ASP A 822 15.20 2.27 -13.27
C ASP A 822 15.09 2.97 -11.92
N ILE A 823 15.65 2.38 -10.84
CA ILE A 823 15.70 3.01 -9.52
C ILE A 823 16.57 4.29 -9.57
N LYS A 824 17.70 4.27 -10.28
CA LYS A 824 18.53 5.48 -10.49
C LYS A 824 17.77 6.60 -11.20
N ARG A 825 16.90 6.25 -12.15
CA ARG A 825 16.02 7.20 -12.85
C ARG A 825 14.96 7.77 -11.91
N ASP A 826 14.34 6.94 -11.09
CA ASP A 826 13.37 7.39 -10.08
C ASP A 826 14.00 8.34 -9.07
N ILE A 827 15.21 8.03 -8.57
CA ILE A 827 15.99 8.93 -7.70
C ILE A 827 16.22 10.28 -8.39
N SER A 828 16.70 10.26 -9.63
CA SER A 828 16.98 11.49 -10.38
C SER A 828 15.72 12.34 -10.58
N ASN A 829 14.60 11.71 -10.94
CA ASN A 829 13.31 12.38 -11.12
C ASN A 829 12.79 12.98 -9.82
N ALA A 830 12.91 12.25 -8.71
CA ALA A 830 12.52 12.71 -7.39
C ALA A 830 13.32 13.94 -6.94
N ILE A 831 14.65 13.90 -7.05
CA ILE A 831 15.50 15.04 -6.69
C ILE A 831 15.20 16.26 -7.58
N ASN A 832 14.98 16.06 -8.88
CA ASN A 832 14.60 17.14 -9.79
C ASN A 832 13.22 17.76 -9.46
N ALA A 833 12.32 16.98 -8.86
CA ALA A 833 11.03 17.45 -8.36
C ALA A 833 11.09 18.08 -6.95
N GLY A 834 12.30 18.30 -6.41
CA GLY A 834 12.52 18.89 -5.08
C GLY A 834 12.21 17.93 -3.92
N LYS A 835 12.23 16.62 -4.17
CA LYS A 835 12.07 15.58 -3.15
C LYS A 835 13.43 15.11 -2.61
N THR A 836 13.42 14.35 -1.54
CA THR A 836 14.59 13.64 -1.00
C THR A 836 14.39 12.13 -1.11
N VAL A 837 15.47 11.36 -1.20
CA VAL A 837 15.39 9.90 -1.30
C VAL A 837 16.25 9.22 -0.23
N LEU A 838 15.72 8.21 0.44
CA LEU A 838 16.51 7.29 1.26
C LEU A 838 16.65 5.95 0.51
N VAL A 839 17.88 5.49 0.29
CA VAL A 839 18.17 4.29 -0.50
C VAL A 839 19.43 3.56 0.00
N PRO A 840 19.43 2.23 0.13
CA PRO A 840 20.65 1.44 0.36
C PRO A 840 21.66 1.56 -0.79
N GLU A 841 22.96 1.47 -0.49
CA GLU A 841 24.04 1.58 -1.48
C GLU A 841 23.97 0.47 -2.54
N ARG A 842 23.42 -0.70 -2.21
CA ARG A 842 23.26 -1.84 -3.13
C ARG A 842 22.04 -2.68 -2.79
N GLU A 843 21.60 -3.48 -3.75
CA GLU A 843 20.55 -4.48 -3.55
C GLU A 843 20.97 -5.54 -2.52
N LEU A 844 19.97 -6.10 -1.85
CA LEU A 844 20.10 -7.19 -0.88
C LEU A 844 19.31 -8.43 -1.34
N THR A 845 19.65 -9.57 -0.77
CA THR A 845 18.93 -10.83 -1.01
C THR A 845 18.25 -11.27 0.28
N ARG A 846 16.94 -11.51 0.23
CA ARG A 846 16.11 -12.03 1.32
C ARG A 846 15.31 -13.23 0.85
N GLY A 847 15.69 -14.43 1.32
CA GLY A 847 15.12 -15.68 0.82
C GLY A 847 15.32 -15.81 -0.69
N ASN A 848 14.23 -15.98 -1.44
CA ASN A 848 14.23 -16.04 -2.91
C ASN A 848 14.10 -14.66 -3.59
N TRP A 849 14.01 -13.58 -2.82
CA TRP A 849 13.84 -12.23 -3.34
C TRP A 849 15.17 -11.48 -3.40
N ASN A 850 15.38 -10.74 -4.49
CA ASN A 850 16.54 -9.87 -4.68
C ASN A 850 16.09 -8.48 -5.10
N GLY A 851 16.61 -7.45 -4.45
CA GLY A 851 16.29 -6.06 -4.76
C GLY A 851 16.61 -5.11 -3.61
N THR A 852 16.03 -3.92 -3.63
CA THR A 852 16.14 -2.94 -2.55
C THR A 852 14.81 -2.26 -2.26
N GLY A 853 14.64 -1.78 -1.02
CA GLY A 853 13.62 -0.80 -0.66
C GLY A 853 14.19 0.62 -0.72
N TYR A 854 13.39 1.61 -1.09
CA TYR A 854 13.78 3.02 -1.08
C TYR A 854 12.57 3.92 -0.86
N ILE A 855 12.79 5.11 -0.30
CA ILE A 855 11.71 6.02 0.10
C ILE A 855 11.93 7.40 -0.51
N ILE A 856 10.95 7.89 -1.27
CA ILE A 856 10.90 9.26 -1.79
C ILE A 856 10.01 10.09 -0.86
N ARG A 857 10.46 11.28 -0.44
CA ARG A 857 9.72 12.14 0.50
C ARG A 857 9.67 13.60 0.07
N ASP A 858 8.54 14.24 0.35
CA ASP A 858 8.37 15.68 0.31
C ASP A 858 8.65 16.28 1.69
N VAL A 859 9.76 17.01 1.81
CA VAL A 859 10.21 17.62 3.07
C VAL A 859 9.34 18.78 3.56
N GLN A 860 8.39 19.27 2.76
CA GLN A 860 7.48 20.34 3.18
C GLN A 860 6.17 19.79 3.74
N THR A 861 5.63 18.76 3.09
CA THR A 861 4.32 18.20 3.44
C THR A 861 4.40 16.91 4.26
N GLY A 862 5.54 16.23 4.21
CA GLY A 862 5.73 14.89 4.78
C GLY A 862 5.22 13.76 3.89
N ALA A 863 4.61 14.09 2.74
CA ALA A 863 4.10 13.09 1.81
C ALA A 863 5.23 12.17 1.30
N GLY A 864 4.91 10.91 1.02
CA GLY A 864 5.92 9.90 0.70
C GLY A 864 5.47 8.82 -0.28
N ALA A 865 6.46 8.23 -0.96
CA ALA A 865 6.35 7.00 -1.72
C ALA A 865 7.35 5.98 -1.14
N TYR A 866 6.89 4.76 -0.89
CA TYR A 866 7.63 3.73 -0.17
C TYR A 866 7.78 2.53 -1.09
N LEU A 867 8.91 2.46 -1.79
CA LEU A 867 9.07 1.67 -3.00
C LEU A 867 9.97 0.45 -2.78
N ILE A 868 9.67 -0.63 -3.47
CA ILE A 868 10.56 -1.81 -3.59
C ILE A 868 10.99 -2.01 -5.05
N SER A 869 12.07 -2.75 -5.28
CA SER A 869 12.51 -3.15 -6.64
C SER A 869 11.34 -3.71 -7.46
N GLY A 870 11.19 -3.22 -8.69
CA GLY A 870 10.01 -3.45 -9.54
C GLY A 870 9.02 -2.27 -9.56
N GLY A 871 9.19 -1.27 -8.70
CA GLY A 871 8.43 -0.01 -8.73
C GLY A 871 7.10 -0.05 -7.97
N LEU A 872 6.90 -1.06 -7.14
CA LEU A 872 5.70 -1.21 -6.32
C LEU A 872 5.79 -0.31 -5.08
N ASN A 873 4.72 0.41 -4.75
CA ASN A 873 4.57 1.13 -3.47
C ASN A 873 3.91 0.19 -2.48
N GLY A 874 4.66 -0.83 -2.08
CA GLY A 874 4.06 -2.04 -1.58
C GLY A 874 5.00 -2.98 -0.87
N GLY A 875 4.39 -4.05 -0.38
CA GLY A 875 5.03 -5.12 0.34
C GLY A 875 4.33 -6.43 0.10
N GLY A 876 4.95 -7.53 0.50
CA GLY A 876 4.45 -8.84 0.15
C GLY A 876 5.12 -9.95 0.92
N SER A 877 4.67 -11.15 0.61
CA SER A 877 5.24 -12.41 1.06
C SER A 877 5.76 -13.14 -0.17
N VAL A 878 7.01 -13.60 -0.14
CA VAL A 878 7.63 -14.34 -1.25
C VAL A 878 7.58 -15.86 -1.09
N ASP A 879 7.00 -16.34 0.01
CA ASP A 879 6.79 -17.76 0.27
C ASP A 879 5.29 -18.09 0.38
N CYS A 880 4.83 -19.06 -0.40
CA CYS A 880 3.48 -19.60 -0.33
C CYS A 880 3.41 -20.76 0.66
N GLU A 881 3.50 -20.49 1.96
CA GLU A 881 3.22 -21.53 2.96
C GLU A 881 1.70 -21.68 3.22
N PRO A 882 1.17 -22.92 3.18
CA PRO A 882 -0.19 -23.20 3.61
C PRO A 882 -0.25 -23.27 5.13
N SER A 883 -0.54 -22.16 5.79
CA SER A 883 -0.87 -22.16 7.22
C SER A 883 -2.29 -21.61 7.42
N VAL A 884 -3.08 -22.34 8.19
CA VAL A 884 -4.40 -21.96 8.69
C VAL A 884 -4.21 -21.64 10.17
N VAL A 885 -3.79 -20.42 10.49
CA VAL A 885 -3.91 -19.91 11.85
C VAL A 885 -5.31 -19.30 11.99
N PRO A 886 -6.10 -19.66 13.00
CA PRO A 886 -7.36 -18.99 13.27
C PRO A 886 -7.09 -17.50 13.52
N LEU A 887 -7.69 -16.63 12.70
CA LEU A 887 -7.50 -15.16 12.70
C LEU A 887 -7.60 -14.52 14.11
N VAL A 888 -8.35 -15.15 15.02
CA VAL A 888 -8.54 -14.70 16.40
C VAL A 888 -7.22 -14.63 17.20
N VAL A 889 -6.23 -15.48 16.90
CA VAL A 889 -4.90 -15.45 17.57
C VAL A 889 -4.03 -14.31 17.04
N ALA A 890 -4.15 -13.96 15.75
CA ALA A 890 -3.44 -12.84 15.14
C ALA A 890 -3.88 -11.48 15.73
N ILE A 891 -5.17 -11.35 16.08
CA ILE A 891 -5.74 -10.15 16.70
C ILE A 891 -5.07 -9.83 18.06
N VAL A 892 -4.72 -10.84 18.86
CA VAL A 892 -4.09 -10.64 20.18
C VAL A 892 -2.61 -10.24 20.07
N ILE A 893 -1.88 -10.82 19.10
CA ILE A 893 -0.48 -10.47 18.83
C ILE A 893 -0.38 -9.07 18.21
N ALA A 894 -1.31 -8.71 17.33
CA ALA A 894 -1.46 -7.36 16.83
C ALA A 894 -1.68 -6.38 17.98
N ILE A 895 -2.53 -6.68 18.97
CA ILE A 895 -2.79 -5.80 20.13
C ILE A 895 -1.54 -5.55 20.99
N ALA A 896 -0.66 -6.54 21.16
CA ALA A 896 0.61 -6.36 21.88
C ALA A 896 1.64 -5.52 21.09
N LEU A 897 1.69 -5.68 19.77
CA LEU A 897 2.48 -4.83 18.87
C LEU A 897 1.90 -3.41 18.73
N LEU A 898 0.57 -3.29 18.87
CA LEU A 898 -0.20 -2.05 18.76
C LEU A 898 0.20 -1.04 19.86
N PHE A 899 0.55 -1.49 21.06
CA PHE A 899 1.04 -0.61 22.14
C PHE A 899 2.48 -0.11 21.97
N ILE A 900 3.34 -0.88 21.30
CA ILE A 900 4.74 -0.50 21.02
C ILE A 900 4.76 0.53 19.88
N LEU A 901 3.97 0.29 18.82
CA LEU A 901 3.87 1.17 17.65
C LEU A 901 3.13 2.49 17.94
N ALA A 902 2.20 2.49 18.90
CA ALA A 902 1.57 3.67 19.50
C ALA A 902 2.54 4.74 19.98
N TYR A 903 3.69 4.27 20.47
CA TYR A 903 4.58 5.09 21.25
C TYR A 903 5.61 5.84 20.41
N PHE A 904 5.65 5.65 19.10
CA PHE A 904 6.63 6.30 18.24
C PHE A 904 6.43 7.80 18.01
N PHE A 905 5.46 8.42 18.69
CA PHE A 905 5.05 9.78 18.40
C PHE A 905 5.40 10.90 19.42
N PRO A 906 5.79 10.73 20.71
CA PRO A 906 5.96 11.89 21.60
C PRO A 906 7.11 12.84 21.34
N LEU A 907 8.16 12.49 20.58
CA LEU A 907 9.43 13.23 20.79
C LEU A 907 10.08 13.89 19.59
N ILE A 908 9.39 14.03 18.46
CA ILE A 908 9.93 14.76 17.29
C ILE A 908 9.60 16.26 17.35
N GLY A 909 9.35 16.79 18.56
CA GLY A 909 9.15 18.21 18.82
C GLY A 909 10.43 19.03 19.01
N VAL A 910 11.61 18.40 19.08
CA VAL A 910 12.87 19.11 19.38
C VAL A 910 13.98 18.74 18.39
N VAL A 911 13.80 19.12 17.12
CA VAL A 911 14.95 19.54 16.30
C VAL A 911 14.61 20.88 15.66
N ALA A 912 14.23 21.85 16.50
CA ALA A 912 14.10 23.24 16.10
C ALA A 912 15.47 23.79 15.69
N GLY A 913 15.81 23.63 14.41
CA GLY A 913 16.88 24.32 13.71
C GLY A 913 18.23 23.63 13.71
N ILE A 914 18.48 22.67 12.81
CA ILE A 914 19.87 22.26 12.51
C ILE A 914 20.09 22.03 10.99
N PRO A 915 20.93 22.86 10.35
CA PRO A 915 21.49 22.64 9.02
C PRO A 915 22.71 21.69 9.06
N SER A 916 22.48 20.40 9.34
CA SER A 916 23.49 19.35 9.13
C SER A 916 22.82 18.07 8.64
N VAL A 917 23.22 17.58 7.46
CA VAL A 917 22.69 16.37 6.81
C VAL A 917 22.70 15.17 7.78
N ALA A 918 23.73 15.05 8.63
CA ALA A 918 23.83 14.05 9.71
C ALA A 918 22.54 13.89 10.53
N ARG A 919 22.03 14.99 11.12
CA ARG A 919 20.88 14.94 12.04
C ARG A 919 19.57 14.57 11.34
N ALA A 920 19.37 15.01 10.10
CA ALA A 920 18.20 14.62 9.31
C ALA A 920 18.23 13.13 8.94
N MET A 921 19.41 12.59 8.64
CA MET A 921 19.60 11.15 8.35
C MET A 921 19.25 10.28 9.56
N ILE A 922 19.74 10.64 10.73
CA ILE A 922 19.52 9.85 11.95
C ILE A 922 18.06 9.92 12.38
N ALA A 923 17.40 11.08 12.26
CA ALA A 923 15.97 11.17 12.49
C ALA A 923 15.19 10.25 11.54
N ALA A 924 15.54 10.24 10.24
CA ALA A 924 14.90 9.38 9.25
C ALA A 924 15.13 7.88 9.53
N VAL A 925 16.35 7.50 9.92
CA VAL A 925 16.75 6.14 10.30
C VAL A 925 16.04 5.71 11.58
N THR A 926 16.08 6.52 12.62
CA THR A 926 15.44 6.20 13.91
C THR A 926 13.95 5.99 13.74
N LEU A 927 13.28 6.83 12.95
CA LEU A 927 11.87 6.67 12.57
C LEU A 927 11.57 5.33 11.87
N LEU A 928 12.50 4.84 11.04
CA LEU A 928 12.34 3.56 10.36
C LEU A 928 12.45 2.37 11.32
N PHE A 929 13.52 2.33 12.12
CA PHE A 929 13.73 1.24 13.08
C PHE A 929 12.67 1.23 14.19
N ALA A 930 12.20 2.42 14.56
CA ALA A 930 11.01 2.63 15.37
C ALA A 930 9.79 1.94 14.73
N SER A 931 9.45 2.30 13.49
CA SER A 931 8.29 1.70 12.80
C SER A 931 8.39 0.20 12.57
N SER A 932 9.55 -0.43 12.78
CA SER A 932 9.75 -1.89 12.68
C SER A 932 9.77 -2.57 14.06
N PRO A 933 8.80 -3.41 14.42
CA PRO A 933 8.83 -4.29 15.59
C PRO A 933 9.78 -5.51 15.41
N ALA A 934 10.70 -5.45 14.44
CA ALA A 934 11.60 -6.55 14.11
C ALA A 934 12.69 -6.82 15.17
N LEU A 935 12.67 -6.09 16.28
CA LEU A 935 13.71 -6.14 17.30
C LEU A 935 13.35 -6.85 18.61
N SER A 936 12.19 -7.50 18.67
CA SER A 936 11.85 -8.45 19.72
C SER A 936 11.56 -9.84 19.13
N ALA A 937 12.61 -10.62 18.84
CA ALA A 937 12.64 -12.09 18.91
C ALA A 937 13.87 -12.64 18.17
N SER A 938 15.02 -12.80 18.82
CA SER A 938 16.12 -13.57 18.20
C SER A 938 17.11 -14.26 19.14
N SER A 939 16.73 -14.60 20.37
CA SER A 939 17.57 -15.50 21.21
C SER A 939 16.91 -16.85 21.50
N ASN A 940 15.59 -16.90 21.70
CA ASN A 940 14.94 -18.11 22.25
C ASN A 940 14.56 -19.14 21.18
N PHE A 941 14.39 -18.74 19.92
CA PHE A 941 13.87 -19.62 18.88
C PHE A 941 14.86 -20.71 18.45
N GLU A 942 16.15 -20.36 18.35
CA GLU A 942 17.20 -21.25 17.84
C GLU A 942 17.57 -22.34 18.86
N ASP A 943 17.64 -21.97 20.15
CA ASP A 943 17.88 -22.89 21.26
C ASP A 943 16.76 -23.93 21.39
N CYS A 944 15.51 -23.52 21.14
CA CYS A 944 14.34 -24.40 21.23
C CYS A 944 14.24 -25.36 20.06
N ARG A 945 14.66 -24.93 18.87
CA ARG A 945 14.72 -25.77 17.68
C ARG A 945 15.74 -26.90 17.82
N GLU A 946 16.92 -26.62 18.36
CA GLU A 946 17.94 -27.63 18.66
C GLU A 946 17.44 -28.66 19.70
N GLN A 947 16.73 -28.18 20.73
CA GLN A 947 16.12 -29.04 21.75
C GLN A 947 15.06 -29.97 21.14
N TRP A 948 14.19 -29.45 20.28
CA TRP A 948 13.17 -30.24 19.58
C TRP A 948 13.77 -31.34 18.70
N ILE A 949 14.83 -31.03 17.94
CA ILE A 949 15.51 -32.01 17.09
C ILE A 949 16.10 -33.14 17.94
N SER A 950 16.66 -32.81 19.10
CA SER A 950 17.20 -33.79 20.05
C SER A 950 16.10 -34.72 20.59
N ASP A 951 14.97 -34.15 21.03
CA ASP A 951 13.86 -34.92 21.60
C ASP A 951 13.14 -35.79 20.56
N THR A 952 12.97 -35.28 19.35
CA THR A 952 12.43 -36.01 18.20
C THR A 952 13.31 -37.21 17.85
N ARG A 953 14.64 -37.02 17.80
CA ARG A 953 15.61 -38.10 17.56
C ARG A 953 15.64 -39.12 18.70
N ARG A 954 15.40 -38.70 19.94
CA ARG A 954 15.23 -39.60 21.09
C ARG A 954 13.97 -40.44 20.95
N CYS A 955 12.86 -39.88 20.49
CA CYS A 955 11.61 -40.59 20.25
C CYS A 955 11.76 -41.71 19.21
N ASP A 956 12.43 -41.42 18.09
CA ASP A 956 12.63 -42.39 17.01
C ASP A 956 13.52 -43.57 17.41
N ASN A 957 14.54 -43.33 18.22
CA ASN A 957 15.44 -44.39 18.66
C ASN A 957 14.88 -45.24 19.81
N SER A 958 13.88 -44.72 20.54
CA SER A 958 13.44 -45.32 21.81
C SER A 958 12.06 -45.98 21.74
N PHE A 959 11.20 -45.63 20.77
CA PHE A 959 9.82 -46.08 20.73
C PHE A 959 9.34 -46.47 19.32
N THR A 960 8.36 -47.37 19.24
CA THR A 960 7.69 -47.78 17.99
C THR A 960 6.16 -47.81 18.13
N GLY A 961 5.43 -47.71 17.01
CA GLY A 961 3.96 -47.77 16.99
C GLY A 961 3.30 -46.58 17.71
N ARG A 962 2.18 -46.80 18.40
CA ARG A 962 1.41 -45.70 19.04
C ARG A 962 2.22 -44.92 20.09
N LYS A 963 3.23 -45.52 20.70
CA LYS A 963 4.10 -44.86 21.69
C LYS A 963 5.10 -43.90 21.04
N ASN A 964 5.55 -44.19 19.82
CA ASN A 964 6.37 -43.27 19.03
C ASN A 964 5.56 -42.01 18.66
N VAL A 965 4.29 -42.19 18.24
CA VAL A 965 3.38 -41.08 17.94
C VAL A 965 3.11 -40.20 19.17
N ALA A 966 2.90 -40.80 20.35
CA ALA A 966 2.70 -40.05 21.59
C ALA A 966 3.98 -39.28 22.02
N CYS A 967 5.17 -39.85 21.81
CA CYS A 967 6.44 -39.20 22.09
C CYS A 967 6.71 -38.02 21.16
N HIS A 968 6.44 -38.16 19.87
CA HIS A 968 6.59 -37.05 18.92
C HIS A 968 5.61 -35.90 19.18
N ARG A 969 4.39 -36.22 19.62
CA ARG A 969 3.42 -35.21 20.05
C ARG A 969 3.94 -34.44 21.28
N TRP A 970 4.50 -35.13 22.27
CA TRP A 970 5.13 -34.49 23.42
C TRP A 970 6.36 -33.66 23.03
N ALA A 971 7.25 -34.17 22.17
CA ALA A 971 8.43 -33.41 21.72
C ALA A 971 8.01 -32.11 21.00
N GLN A 972 6.95 -32.16 20.19
CA GLN A 972 6.37 -30.99 19.54
C GLN A 972 5.71 -30.02 20.54
N GLU A 973 5.05 -30.52 21.59
CA GLU A 973 4.52 -29.69 22.68
C GLU A 973 5.66 -29.01 23.46
N GLU A 974 6.78 -29.69 23.70
CA GLU A 974 7.97 -29.12 24.37
C GLU A 974 8.70 -28.08 23.52
N TYR A 975 8.69 -28.23 22.19
CA TYR A 975 9.21 -27.20 21.28
C TYR A 975 8.45 -25.89 21.42
N TYR A 976 7.11 -25.95 21.43
CA TYR A 976 6.28 -24.76 21.64
C TYR A 976 6.48 -24.19 23.03
N ARG A 977 6.53 -25.03 24.07
CA ARG A 977 6.83 -24.58 25.44
C ARG A 977 8.18 -23.90 25.55
N CYS A 978 9.19 -24.38 24.84
CA CYS A 978 10.50 -23.75 24.83
C CYS A 978 10.45 -22.39 24.12
N ILE A 979 9.81 -22.29 22.94
CA ILE A 979 9.59 -21.01 22.25
C ILE A 979 8.87 -20.01 23.16
N ASP A 980 7.95 -20.52 23.98
CA ASP A 980 7.18 -19.79 24.98
C ASP A 980 7.93 -19.59 26.32
N GLY A 981 9.21 -19.94 26.42
CA GLY A 981 10.06 -19.75 27.61
C GLY A 981 9.70 -20.58 28.85
N CYS A 982 8.90 -21.63 28.70
CA CYS A 982 8.45 -22.50 29.78
C CYS A 982 9.48 -23.60 30.14
N PRO A 983 9.57 -24.02 31.41
CA PRO A 983 10.46 -25.11 31.83
C PRO A 983 10.00 -26.45 31.25
N ALA A 984 10.96 -27.23 30.74
CA ALA A 984 10.68 -28.48 30.06
C ALA A 984 10.10 -29.54 31.00
N GLU A 985 9.10 -30.29 30.54
CA GLU A 985 8.53 -31.42 31.28
C GLU A 985 8.99 -32.76 30.73
N PRO A 986 9.33 -33.73 31.61
CA PRO A 986 9.80 -35.02 31.16
C PRO A 986 8.68 -35.81 30.50
N PHE A 987 8.99 -36.45 29.37
CA PHE A 987 8.06 -37.35 28.68
C PHE A 987 7.52 -38.45 29.61
N THR A 988 6.20 -38.50 29.81
CA THR A 988 5.49 -39.57 30.52
C THR A 988 4.50 -40.27 29.59
N LEU A 989 4.54 -41.60 29.59
CA LEU A 989 3.78 -42.48 28.68
C LEU A 989 2.33 -42.71 29.07
#